data_AF-A0A2N5JQZ6-F1
#
_entry.id   AF-A0A2N5JQZ6-F1
#
_cell.length_a   1.000
_cell.length_b   1.000
_cell.length_c   1.000
_cell.angle_alpha   90.00
_cell.angle_beta   90.00
_cell.angle_gamma   90.00
#
_symmetry.space_group_name_H-M   'P 1'
#
loop_
_entity.id
_entity.type
_entity.pdbx_description
1 polymer ?
#
loop_
_entity_poly.entity_id
_entity_poly.type
_entity_poly.pdbx_seq_one_letter_code
_entity_poly.pdbx_strand_id
1 'polypeptide(L)'
;MDRDTFESELCSDQPINLRSEWQGFTPHLWNKTVNVRDFIQTNYKLYQGDGSFLAGSTDRTNRLWEQVKDLMKAEREKGVLDADTAVPSGITSHAPGYIDRELEQVVGLQTDKPFKRAIMPFGGIRTVKNALEAYGYRLDPHTEEIFTKYRKTHNDGVFDAYTAEMRSCRRSGIITGLPDAYGRGRIIGDYRRVALYGTDFLIEDKQEQLRSLEGGVMDEPTIRLREEISEQIKALKELQLMAQSYGFDVSKPAANAREAFQWLYFGYLAAVKEQNGAAMSLGRVSTFLDIYCERDLALGLITESEVQELVDHFVMKLRMVRFLRTPDYNELFSGDPTWVTETIGGVGEDGRPLVTKNSFRFLQTLYNLGPAPEPNLTVLWSEQLPENFKRFCAQTSIDTSSIQYENDDLMRPYYGDDYGIACCVSAMRIGKQMQFFGARVNLAKALLYGINGGRDEKSGDQVAPVMAPITDEVLDFEVVKARFEQMVAWLARTYVNTLNVIHYMHDKYCYERIEMALHDRDVYRTMACGIAGLSVVADSLSAIKYAQVKPIRDDRGLTIDFAIEGSYPTYGNNDDRADELAIWVVQTMMNAIRQQKTYRDAVPTQSVLTITSNVVYGKKTGTTPDGRKAGQPFAPGANPMHGRDCCGAIASLASVAKLPYQDSLDGISNTFSIVPQALGRTGAEQVSNLAGMLDGYFHDGGHHLNVNVLQRETLIDAMDHPEQYPQLTIRVSGYAVNFIKLTREQQLDVINRTFHDRC
;
A
#
# COMPACT_ATOMS: atom_id res chain seq x y z
N MET A 1 -26.11 -29.02 -19.81
CA MET A 1 -26.82 -29.62 -18.66
C MET A 1 -27.74 -28.55 -18.12
N ASP A 2 -29.04 -28.81 -18.16
CA ASP A 2 -30.10 -27.82 -17.96
C ASP A 2 -30.18 -27.30 -16.52
N ARG A 3 -30.43 -25.98 -16.38
CA ARG A 3 -30.59 -25.26 -15.10
C ARG A 3 -31.69 -25.84 -14.20
N ASP A 4 -32.70 -26.49 -14.78
CA ASP A 4 -33.87 -26.97 -14.05
C ASP A 4 -33.65 -28.29 -13.28
N THR A 5 -32.50 -28.95 -13.45
CA THR A 5 -32.15 -30.16 -12.67
C THR A 5 -31.32 -29.87 -11.41
N PHE A 6 -30.87 -28.62 -11.21
CA PHE A 6 -30.09 -28.25 -10.02
C PHE A 6 -30.97 -27.72 -8.86
N GLU A 7 -32.13 -27.15 -9.15
CA GLU A 7 -33.04 -26.64 -8.11
C GLU A 7 -33.78 -27.77 -7.38
N SER A 8 -33.91 -28.97 -7.98
CA SER A 8 -34.63 -30.09 -7.35
C SER A 8 -33.81 -30.89 -6.32
N GLU A 9 -32.47 -30.73 -6.29
CA GLU A 9 -31.61 -31.36 -5.26
C GLU A 9 -31.45 -30.49 -3.98
N LEU A 10 -31.98 -29.26 -3.97
CA LEU A 10 -31.92 -28.37 -2.80
C LEU A 10 -33.04 -28.63 -1.76
N CYS A 11 -34.01 -29.50 -2.07
CA CYS A 11 -35.12 -29.86 -1.19
C CYS A 11 -34.97 -31.26 -0.55
N SER A 12 -33.75 -31.66 -0.17
CA SER A 12 -33.59 -32.80 0.74
C SER A 12 -33.52 -32.32 2.19
N ASP A 13 -34.53 -32.64 2.99
CA ASP A 13 -34.60 -32.44 4.45
C ASP A 13 -33.60 -33.32 5.25
N GLN A 14 -32.45 -33.68 4.66
CA GLN A 14 -31.36 -34.30 5.41
C GLN A 14 -30.52 -33.22 6.09
N PRO A 15 -30.27 -33.32 7.41
CA PRO A 15 -29.42 -32.36 8.09
C PRO A 15 -28.03 -32.41 7.46
N ILE A 16 -27.61 -31.30 6.82
CA ILE A 16 -26.25 -31.12 6.37
C ILE A 16 -25.37 -31.18 7.61
N ASN A 17 -24.65 -32.29 7.80
CA ASN A 17 -23.74 -32.46 8.93
C ASN A 17 -22.51 -31.59 8.69
N LEU A 18 -22.60 -30.32 9.07
CA LEU A 18 -21.50 -29.37 9.00
C LEU A 18 -20.42 -29.74 10.01
N ARG A 19 -19.17 -29.38 9.69
CA ARG A 19 -18.06 -29.46 10.66
C ARG A 19 -18.45 -28.69 11.93
N SER A 20 -18.03 -29.18 13.10
CA SER A 20 -18.34 -28.56 14.40
C SER A 20 -17.96 -27.07 14.45
N GLU A 21 -16.85 -26.71 13.82
CA GLU A 21 -16.28 -25.37 13.75
C GLU A 21 -17.17 -24.39 12.95
N TRP A 22 -18.01 -24.93 12.07
CA TRP A 22 -18.94 -24.18 11.22
C TRP A 22 -20.38 -24.17 11.74
N GLN A 23 -20.62 -24.72 12.93
CA GLN A 23 -21.94 -24.71 13.54
C GLN A 23 -22.46 -23.27 13.67
N GLY A 24 -23.71 -23.05 13.24
CA GLY A 24 -24.38 -21.75 13.27
C GLY A 24 -24.16 -20.87 12.03
N PHE A 25 -23.28 -21.27 11.10
CA PHE A 25 -23.14 -20.59 9.81
C PHE A 25 -24.11 -21.15 8.77
N THR A 26 -24.57 -20.29 7.88
CA THR A 26 -25.43 -20.62 6.74
C THR A 26 -24.58 -21.33 5.68
N PRO A 27 -24.86 -22.62 5.37
CA PRO A 27 -24.13 -23.34 4.33
C PRO A 27 -24.48 -22.82 2.94
N HIS A 28 -23.50 -22.83 2.04
CA HIS A 28 -23.66 -22.49 0.63
C HIS A 28 -22.58 -23.15 -0.25
N LEU A 29 -21.87 -22.42 -1.11
CA LEU A 29 -20.79 -22.94 -1.94
C LEU A 29 -19.47 -22.98 -1.15
N TRP A 30 -19.27 -22.01 -0.24
CA TRP A 30 -18.06 -21.86 0.56
C TRP A 30 -17.72 -23.08 1.42
N ASN A 31 -18.68 -23.92 1.81
CA ASN A 31 -18.42 -25.13 2.59
C ASN A 31 -18.09 -26.37 1.71
N LYS A 32 -18.03 -26.20 0.39
CA LYS A 32 -17.63 -27.23 -0.58
C LYS A 32 -16.33 -26.86 -1.32
N THR A 33 -16.08 -25.57 -1.55
CA THR A 33 -14.89 -25.06 -2.24
C THR A 33 -14.33 -23.83 -1.54
N VAL A 34 -13.07 -23.47 -1.83
CA VAL A 34 -12.45 -22.24 -1.28
C VAL A 34 -13.15 -21.01 -1.86
N ASN A 35 -14.04 -20.39 -1.07
CA ASN A 35 -14.81 -19.22 -1.47
C ASN A 35 -15.17 -18.34 -0.24
N VAL A 36 -14.22 -17.53 0.20
CA VAL A 36 -14.39 -16.64 1.36
C VAL A 36 -15.44 -15.55 1.11
N ARG A 37 -15.52 -15.02 -0.12
CA ARG A 37 -16.53 -14.02 -0.51
C ARG A 37 -17.96 -14.56 -0.31
N ASP A 38 -18.19 -15.80 -0.73
CA ASP A 38 -19.47 -16.48 -0.54
C ASP A 38 -19.81 -16.70 0.93
N PHE A 39 -18.83 -17.11 1.75
CA PHE A 39 -18.99 -17.19 3.21
C PHE A 39 -19.37 -15.84 3.82
N ILE A 40 -18.68 -14.77 3.43
CA ILE A 40 -18.98 -13.42 3.91
C ILE A 40 -20.42 -13.05 3.56
N GLN A 41 -20.79 -13.08 2.28
CA GLN A 41 -22.10 -12.64 1.80
C GLN A 41 -23.28 -13.37 2.45
N THR A 42 -23.09 -14.65 2.77
CA THR A 42 -24.12 -15.51 3.38
C THR A 42 -24.22 -15.41 4.90
N ASN A 43 -23.20 -14.86 5.58
CA ASN A 43 -23.11 -14.92 7.05
C ASN A 43 -22.89 -13.57 7.75
N TYR A 44 -22.42 -12.52 7.07
CA TYR A 44 -22.21 -11.23 7.70
C TYR A 44 -23.54 -10.58 8.13
N LYS A 45 -23.49 -9.79 9.20
CA LYS A 45 -24.62 -8.98 9.66
C LYS A 45 -24.32 -7.50 9.45
N LEU A 46 -25.06 -6.86 8.55
CA LEU A 46 -25.04 -5.41 8.39
C LEU A 46 -25.31 -4.72 9.73
N TYR A 47 -24.45 -3.78 10.11
CA TYR A 47 -24.63 -2.92 11.27
C TYR A 47 -24.89 -1.47 10.85
N GLN A 48 -26.06 -0.94 11.24
CA GLN A 48 -26.47 0.44 10.94
C GLN A 48 -26.51 1.34 12.18
N GLY A 49 -26.17 0.81 13.36
CA GLY A 49 -26.08 1.58 14.59
C GLY A 49 -24.87 2.51 14.62
N ASP A 50 -24.64 3.16 15.75
CA ASP A 50 -23.52 4.07 16.00
C ASP A 50 -22.43 3.43 16.89
N GLY A 51 -21.44 4.23 17.30
CA GLY A 51 -20.35 3.75 18.16
C GLY A 51 -20.72 3.50 19.63
N SER A 52 -21.99 3.62 20.04
CA SER A 52 -22.38 3.54 21.46
C SER A 52 -22.16 2.18 22.11
N PHE A 53 -22.03 1.11 21.31
CA PHE A 53 -21.75 -0.24 21.81
C PHE A 53 -20.27 -0.48 22.13
N LEU A 54 -19.36 0.38 21.68
CA LEU A 54 -17.93 0.15 21.76
C LEU A 54 -17.44 0.07 23.21
N ALA A 55 -16.58 -0.91 23.47
CA ALA A 55 -15.90 -1.05 24.75
C ALA A 55 -14.53 -0.34 24.74
N GLY A 56 -14.13 0.19 25.90
CA GLY A 56 -12.78 0.70 26.11
C GLY A 56 -11.75 -0.44 26.25
N SER A 57 -10.47 -0.07 26.28
CA SER A 57 -9.35 -0.99 26.53
C SER A 57 -9.49 -1.71 27.88
N THR A 58 -9.19 -3.00 27.93
CA THR A 58 -9.10 -3.76 29.18
C THR A 58 -7.78 -3.48 29.93
N ASP A 59 -7.71 -3.85 31.21
CA ASP A 59 -6.47 -3.76 31.99
C ASP A 59 -5.32 -4.58 31.37
N ARG A 60 -5.66 -5.72 30.77
CA ARG A 60 -4.70 -6.61 30.10
C ARG A 60 -4.14 -5.94 28.82
N THR A 61 -5.01 -5.35 27.99
CA THR A 61 -4.60 -4.54 26.83
C THR A 61 -3.69 -3.40 27.26
N ASN A 62 -4.08 -2.65 28.30
CA ASN A 62 -3.31 -1.51 28.79
C ASN A 62 -1.91 -1.93 29.25
N ARG A 63 -1.80 -3.00 30.05
CA ARG A 63 -0.50 -3.53 30.51
C ARG A 63 0.40 -3.97 29.38
N LEU A 64 -0.14 -4.66 28.37
CA LEU A 64 0.62 -5.05 27.18
C LEU A 64 1.06 -3.83 26.37
N TRP A 65 0.15 -2.88 26.17
CA TRP A 65 0.44 -1.71 25.35
C TRP A 65 1.48 -0.78 25.99
N GLU A 66 1.49 -0.63 27.32
CA GLU A 66 2.57 0.10 28.01
C GLU A 66 3.94 -0.54 27.75
N GLN A 67 4.06 -1.87 27.85
CA GLN A 67 5.32 -2.57 27.54
C GLN A 67 5.75 -2.33 26.08
N VAL A 68 4.79 -2.36 25.14
CA VAL A 68 5.07 -2.09 23.73
C VAL A 68 5.52 -0.63 23.53
N LYS A 69 4.89 0.35 24.18
CA LYS A 69 5.29 1.76 24.11
C LYS A 69 6.69 2.00 24.65
N ASP A 70 7.06 1.34 25.75
CA ASP A 70 8.42 1.41 26.30
C ASP A 70 9.45 0.86 25.31
N LEU A 71 9.14 -0.27 24.65
CA LEU A 71 9.98 -0.84 23.62
C LEU A 71 10.05 0.03 22.36
N MET A 72 8.95 0.67 21.95
CA MET A 72 8.94 1.63 20.83
C MET A 72 9.77 2.88 21.16
N LYS A 73 9.76 3.32 22.42
CA LYS A 73 10.62 4.42 22.89
C LYS A 73 12.09 4.02 22.80
N ALA A 74 12.44 2.82 23.28
CA ALA A 74 13.79 2.29 23.16
C ALA A 74 14.22 2.10 21.69
N GLU A 75 13.31 1.62 20.81
CA GLU A 75 13.57 1.51 19.37
C GLU A 75 13.89 2.88 18.77
N ARG A 76 13.12 3.92 19.10
CA ARG A 76 13.34 5.28 18.60
C ARG A 76 14.68 5.86 19.04
N GLU A 77 15.08 5.64 20.30
CA GLU A 77 16.38 6.11 20.83
C GLU A 77 17.57 5.40 20.16
N LYS A 78 17.41 4.13 19.78
CA LYS A 78 18.46 3.30 19.15
C LYS A 78 18.43 3.30 17.62
N GLY A 79 17.31 3.67 17.00
CA GLY A 79 17.02 3.52 15.56
C GLY A 79 16.48 2.14 15.20
N VAL A 80 17.22 1.08 15.53
CA VAL A 80 16.79 -0.33 15.41
C VAL A 80 17.01 -1.02 16.75
N LEU A 81 15.92 -1.51 17.37
CA LEU A 81 15.99 -2.08 18.71
C LEU A 81 16.93 -3.30 18.77
N ASP A 82 16.76 -4.23 17.84
CA ASP A 82 17.59 -5.43 17.70
C ASP A 82 17.49 -5.97 16.26
N ALA A 83 18.48 -6.73 15.81
CA ALA A 83 18.50 -7.34 14.48
C ALA A 83 19.18 -8.71 14.49
N ASP A 84 18.63 -9.66 13.73
CA ASP A 84 19.32 -10.91 13.45
C ASP A 84 20.57 -10.68 12.59
N THR A 85 21.60 -11.49 12.82
CA THR A 85 22.87 -11.38 12.08
C THR A 85 23.26 -12.68 11.37
N ALA A 86 22.62 -13.81 11.71
CA ALA A 86 23.04 -15.14 11.27
C ALA A 86 21.90 -16.04 10.77
N VAL A 87 20.64 -15.71 11.03
CA VAL A 87 19.49 -16.59 10.70
C VAL A 87 18.72 -16.01 9.52
N PRO A 88 18.85 -16.56 8.30
CA PRO A 88 17.95 -16.24 7.20
C PRO A 88 16.50 -16.55 7.59
N SER A 89 15.66 -15.52 7.58
CA SER A 89 14.26 -15.66 7.97
C SER A 89 13.49 -16.57 7.01
N GLY A 90 12.61 -17.39 7.58
CA GLY A 90 11.63 -18.22 6.91
C GLY A 90 10.46 -18.49 7.86
N ILE A 91 9.45 -19.23 7.39
CA ILE A 91 8.21 -19.44 8.16
C ILE A 91 8.50 -20.11 9.52
N THR A 92 9.46 -21.04 9.57
CA THR A 92 9.81 -21.84 10.77
C THR A 92 11.18 -21.52 11.36
N SER A 93 11.88 -20.48 10.88
CA SER A 93 13.28 -20.24 11.26
C SER A 93 13.47 -19.78 12.71
N HIS A 94 12.48 -19.09 13.28
CA HIS A 94 12.55 -18.50 14.61
C HIS A 94 11.64 -19.20 15.60
N ALA A 95 12.09 -19.31 16.84
CA ALA A 95 11.28 -19.76 17.96
C ALA A 95 10.14 -18.77 18.28
N PRO A 96 9.10 -19.21 19.01
CA PRO A 96 8.03 -18.34 19.48
C PRO A 96 8.52 -17.13 20.29
N GLY A 97 8.25 -15.92 19.79
CA GLY A 97 8.37 -14.67 20.53
C GLY A 97 7.03 -14.17 21.10
N TYR A 98 7.09 -13.52 22.26
CA TYR A 98 5.95 -12.98 23.02
C TYR A 98 6.28 -11.56 23.53
N ILE A 99 5.25 -10.74 23.78
CA ILE A 99 5.38 -9.53 24.60
C ILE A 99 5.33 -9.96 26.07
N ASP A 100 4.22 -10.62 26.42
CA ASP A 100 3.94 -11.22 27.72
C ASP A 100 2.92 -12.34 27.50
N ARG A 101 3.41 -13.58 27.54
CA ARG A 101 2.66 -14.77 27.15
C ARG A 101 1.38 -14.97 27.97
N GLU A 102 1.35 -14.52 29.22
CA GLU A 102 0.18 -14.73 30.10
C GLU A 102 -0.95 -13.74 29.80
N LEU A 103 -0.61 -12.59 29.21
CA LEU A 103 -1.57 -11.53 28.90
C LEU A 103 -2.10 -11.64 27.46
N GLU A 104 -1.32 -12.15 26.52
CA GLU A 104 -1.69 -12.11 25.10
C GLU A 104 -2.89 -13.02 24.75
N GLN A 105 -3.94 -12.43 24.16
CA GLN A 105 -5.05 -13.22 23.57
C GLN A 105 -4.77 -13.66 22.13
N VAL A 106 -4.00 -12.83 21.40
CA VAL A 106 -3.46 -13.12 20.06
C VAL A 106 -1.94 -13.04 20.14
N VAL A 107 -1.26 -14.13 19.77
CA VAL A 107 0.19 -14.31 19.90
C VAL A 107 0.87 -14.42 18.53
N GLY A 108 2.19 -14.20 18.52
CA GLY A 108 3.03 -14.40 17.34
C GLY A 108 3.85 -13.16 16.99
N LEU A 109 5.15 -13.33 16.78
CA LEU A 109 6.09 -12.28 16.39
C LEU A 109 6.98 -12.78 15.25
N GLN A 110 7.49 -11.85 14.44
CA GLN A 110 8.36 -12.19 13.29
C GLN A 110 9.62 -12.92 13.73
N THR A 111 10.16 -12.60 14.90
CA THR A 111 11.33 -13.25 15.50
C THR A 111 11.02 -13.70 16.93
N ASP A 112 12.04 -14.13 17.67
CA ASP A 112 11.94 -14.58 19.07
C ASP A 112 11.71 -13.44 20.07
N LYS A 113 11.78 -12.17 19.65
CA LYS A 113 11.62 -10.99 20.52
C LYS A 113 10.82 -9.86 19.86
N PRO A 114 10.10 -9.04 20.64
CA PRO A 114 9.49 -7.80 20.16
C PRO A 114 10.49 -6.89 19.43
N PHE A 115 10.09 -6.35 18.26
CA PHE A 115 10.85 -5.41 17.42
C PHE A 115 12.25 -5.85 16.96
N LYS A 116 12.68 -7.10 17.21
CA LYS A 116 13.90 -7.64 16.62
C LYS A 116 13.67 -7.93 15.13
N ARG A 117 14.43 -7.25 14.27
CA ARG A 117 14.27 -7.32 12.81
C ARG A 117 15.02 -8.53 12.24
N ALA A 118 14.33 -9.34 11.44
CA ALA A 118 14.93 -10.50 10.77
C ALA A 118 15.79 -10.08 9.56
N ILE A 119 16.69 -10.96 9.11
CA ILE A 119 17.39 -10.81 7.83
C ILE A 119 16.74 -11.66 6.74
N MET A 120 16.57 -11.09 5.54
CA MET A 120 15.91 -11.75 4.40
C MET A 120 16.79 -11.72 3.15
N PRO A 121 17.84 -12.57 3.11
CA PRO A 121 18.89 -12.50 2.11
C PRO A 121 18.47 -12.98 0.71
N PHE A 122 17.36 -13.72 0.54
CA PHE A 122 16.85 -14.11 -0.78
C PHE A 122 16.57 -12.90 -1.69
N GLY A 123 16.16 -11.77 -1.10
CA GLY A 123 15.99 -10.50 -1.80
C GLY A 123 17.31 -9.83 -2.21
N GLY A 124 18.39 -10.01 -1.43
CA GLY A 124 19.70 -9.40 -1.71
C GLY A 124 20.64 -9.38 -0.51
N ILE A 125 21.76 -10.11 -0.60
CA ILE A 125 22.74 -10.23 0.50
C ILE A 125 23.48 -8.90 0.75
N ARG A 126 23.79 -8.16 -0.32
CA ARG A 126 24.42 -6.84 -0.21
C ARG A 126 23.52 -5.84 0.51
N THR A 127 22.21 -5.86 0.24
CA THR A 127 21.25 -5.01 0.95
C THR A 127 21.22 -5.33 2.43
N VAL A 128 21.16 -6.62 2.80
CA VAL A 128 21.18 -7.07 4.19
C VAL A 128 22.46 -6.60 4.90
N LYS A 129 23.62 -6.85 4.28
CA LYS A 129 24.93 -6.44 4.84
C LYS A 129 24.99 -4.94 5.09
N ASN A 130 24.64 -4.13 4.08
CA ASN A 130 24.65 -2.68 4.19
C ASN A 130 23.68 -2.18 5.27
N ALA A 131 22.51 -2.81 5.41
CA ALA A 131 21.55 -2.43 6.44
C ALA A 131 22.07 -2.78 7.85
N LEU A 132 22.64 -3.97 8.05
CA LEU A 132 23.25 -4.33 9.35
C LEU A 132 24.38 -3.39 9.74
N GLU A 133 25.30 -3.11 8.80
CA GLU A 133 26.44 -2.21 9.03
C GLU A 133 25.98 -0.79 9.39
N ALA A 134 24.92 -0.28 8.75
CA ALA A 134 24.34 1.03 9.03
C ALA A 134 23.79 1.16 10.47
N TYR A 135 23.45 0.04 11.12
CA TYR A 135 22.96 0.01 12.49
C TYR A 135 23.95 -0.62 13.49
N GLY A 136 25.22 -0.77 13.10
CA GLY A 136 26.28 -1.25 13.99
C GLY A 136 26.32 -2.77 14.19
N TYR A 137 25.64 -3.54 13.36
CA TYR A 137 25.68 -5.00 13.35
C TYR A 137 26.60 -5.52 12.23
N ARG A 138 27.00 -6.78 12.34
CA ARG A 138 27.81 -7.45 11.31
C ARG A 138 27.13 -8.73 10.88
N LEU A 139 27.02 -8.92 9.57
CA LEU A 139 26.51 -10.15 8.98
C LEU A 139 27.45 -11.33 9.32
N ASP A 140 26.85 -12.46 9.68
CA ASP A 140 27.58 -13.71 9.89
C ASP A 140 28.28 -14.17 8.59
N PRO A 141 29.59 -14.50 8.64
CA PRO A 141 30.34 -14.90 7.45
C PRO A 141 29.80 -16.15 6.75
N HIS A 142 29.20 -17.10 7.49
CA HIS A 142 28.65 -18.30 6.88
C HIS A 142 27.36 -17.98 6.10
N THR A 143 26.51 -17.12 6.65
CA THR A 143 25.34 -16.60 5.92
C THR A 143 25.77 -15.82 4.68
N GLU A 144 26.79 -14.95 4.80
CA GLU A 144 27.34 -14.23 3.64
C GLU A 144 27.86 -15.20 2.57
N GLU A 145 28.57 -16.26 2.96
CA GLU A 145 29.05 -17.28 2.03
C GLU A 145 27.90 -17.99 1.29
N ILE A 146 26.83 -18.37 1.99
CA ILE A 146 25.69 -19.06 1.37
C ILE A 146 25.09 -18.24 0.24
N PHE A 147 24.81 -16.96 0.50
CA PHE A 147 24.11 -16.09 -0.46
C PHE A 147 25.04 -15.39 -1.46
N THR A 148 26.35 -15.64 -1.39
CA THR A 148 27.32 -15.20 -2.40
C THR A 148 27.83 -16.34 -3.28
N LYS A 149 27.90 -17.58 -2.77
CA LYS A 149 28.43 -18.74 -3.51
C LYS A 149 27.38 -19.75 -3.94
N TYR A 150 26.38 -20.03 -3.11
CA TYR A 150 25.46 -21.17 -3.32
C TYR A 150 24.07 -20.73 -3.77
N ARG A 151 23.53 -19.68 -3.16
CA ARG A 151 22.19 -19.16 -3.46
C ARG A 151 22.25 -17.73 -3.99
N LYS A 152 22.22 -17.60 -5.32
CA LYS A 152 22.06 -16.29 -5.98
C LYS A 152 20.80 -15.59 -5.49
N THR A 153 20.82 -14.29 -5.31
CA THR A 153 19.66 -13.52 -4.81
C THR A 153 18.88 -12.84 -5.93
N HIS A 154 17.68 -12.33 -5.62
CA HIS A 154 16.93 -11.44 -6.52
C HIS A 154 17.78 -10.23 -6.97
N ASN A 155 18.41 -9.51 -6.03
CA ASN A 155 19.28 -8.38 -6.33
C ASN A 155 20.37 -8.71 -7.37
N ASP A 156 21.17 -9.76 -7.14
CA ASP A 156 22.21 -10.18 -8.09
C ASP A 156 21.62 -10.58 -9.45
N GLY A 157 20.49 -11.30 -9.46
CA GLY A 157 19.77 -11.65 -10.68
C GLY A 157 19.40 -10.43 -11.52
N VAL A 158 18.81 -9.41 -10.88
CA VAL A 158 18.41 -8.17 -11.54
C VAL A 158 19.62 -7.42 -12.10
N PHE A 159 20.65 -7.21 -11.29
CA PHE A 159 21.81 -6.44 -11.72
C PHE A 159 22.60 -7.17 -12.82
N ASP A 160 22.66 -8.49 -12.83
CA ASP A 160 23.28 -9.23 -13.94
C ASP A 160 22.54 -9.07 -15.27
N ALA A 161 21.22 -8.86 -15.24
CA ALA A 161 20.38 -8.71 -16.43
C ALA A 161 20.14 -7.24 -16.86
N TYR A 162 20.43 -6.27 -15.98
CA TYR A 162 20.30 -4.85 -16.31
C TYR A 162 21.25 -4.39 -17.41
N THR A 163 20.71 -3.63 -18.37
CA THR A 163 21.49 -2.96 -19.41
C THR A 163 22.20 -1.71 -18.88
N ALA A 164 23.13 -1.17 -19.67
CA ALA A 164 23.77 0.11 -19.37
C ALA A 164 22.76 1.28 -19.33
N GLU A 165 21.74 1.26 -20.19
CA GLU A 165 20.65 2.25 -20.22
C GLU A 165 19.87 2.24 -18.89
N MET A 166 19.44 1.05 -18.43
CA MET A 166 18.71 0.91 -17.16
C MET A 166 19.50 1.45 -15.97
N ARG A 167 20.81 1.14 -15.92
CA ARG A 167 21.72 1.63 -14.87
C ARG A 167 21.93 3.14 -14.95
N SER A 168 21.99 3.71 -16.15
CA SER A 168 22.11 5.16 -16.36
C SER A 168 20.86 5.88 -15.86
N CYS A 169 19.66 5.39 -16.21
CA CYS A 169 18.38 5.93 -15.73
C CYS A 169 18.25 5.87 -14.20
N ARG A 170 18.75 4.79 -13.58
CA ARG A 170 18.84 4.65 -12.13
C ARG A 170 19.77 5.67 -11.48
N ARG A 171 20.90 5.96 -12.10
CA ARG A 171 21.86 6.94 -11.58
C ARG A 171 21.33 8.37 -11.69
N SER A 172 20.70 8.72 -12.83
CA SER A 172 20.26 10.09 -13.10
C SER A 172 19.01 10.54 -12.33
N GLY A 173 18.24 9.59 -11.79
CA GLY A 173 16.99 9.92 -11.08
C GLY A 173 15.77 10.04 -11.98
N ILE A 174 15.80 9.46 -13.20
CA ILE A 174 14.62 9.39 -14.07
C ILE A 174 13.80 8.11 -13.83
N ILE A 175 14.47 7.00 -13.49
CA ILE A 175 13.86 5.73 -13.05
C ILE A 175 14.64 5.26 -11.82
N THR A 176 14.18 5.49 -10.59
CA THR A 176 14.94 5.16 -9.37
C THR A 176 14.03 4.64 -8.27
N GLY A 177 14.56 3.77 -7.40
CA GLY A 177 13.81 3.20 -6.29
C GLY A 177 12.82 2.12 -6.73
N LEU A 178 13.12 1.42 -7.83
CA LEU A 178 12.40 0.21 -8.24
C LEU A 178 12.72 -0.96 -7.29
N PRO A 179 11.92 -2.03 -7.24
CA PRO A 179 12.14 -3.18 -6.34
C PRO A 179 13.27 -4.11 -6.82
N ASP A 180 14.45 -3.54 -7.07
CA ASP A 180 15.68 -4.25 -7.38
C ASP A 180 16.54 -4.57 -6.15
N ALA A 181 16.25 -3.93 -5.00
CA ALA A 181 17.06 -4.04 -3.78
C ALA A 181 16.23 -4.36 -2.52
N TYR A 182 14.94 -4.65 -2.64
CA TYR A 182 14.03 -5.02 -1.57
C TYR A 182 12.88 -5.87 -2.14
N GLY A 183 12.15 -6.62 -1.30
CA GLY A 183 11.03 -7.45 -1.76
C GLY A 183 9.93 -6.63 -2.42
N ARG A 184 9.32 -7.12 -3.51
CA ARG A 184 8.35 -6.34 -4.30
C ARG A 184 7.08 -5.98 -3.52
N GLY A 185 6.58 -6.86 -2.65
CA GLY A 185 5.27 -6.69 -1.99
C GLY A 185 4.14 -6.61 -3.02
N ARG A 186 3.07 -5.86 -2.72
CA ARG A 186 1.86 -5.75 -3.58
C ARG A 186 1.18 -7.11 -3.84
N ILE A 187 1.22 -7.96 -2.83
CA ILE A 187 0.54 -9.26 -2.78
C ILE A 187 -0.24 -9.27 -1.46
N ILE A 188 -1.44 -9.82 -1.48
CA ILE A 188 -2.24 -10.06 -0.28
C ILE A 188 -2.71 -11.50 -0.35
N GLY A 189 -2.05 -12.39 0.40
CA GLY A 189 -2.60 -13.72 0.64
C GLY A 189 -3.99 -13.58 1.30
N ASP A 190 -4.95 -14.40 0.91
CA ASP A 190 -6.25 -14.41 1.58
C ASP A 190 -6.14 -15.12 2.93
N TYR A 191 -5.60 -14.42 3.93
CA TYR A 191 -5.30 -14.97 5.27
C TYR A 191 -6.55 -15.49 6.00
N ARG A 192 -7.73 -15.00 5.61
CA ARG A 192 -9.04 -15.47 6.08
C ARG A 192 -9.27 -16.94 5.75
N ARG A 193 -8.67 -17.46 4.68
CA ARG A 193 -8.73 -18.89 4.32
C ARG A 193 -8.20 -19.79 5.43
N VAL A 194 -7.14 -19.38 6.13
CA VAL A 194 -6.57 -20.17 7.23
C VAL A 194 -7.60 -20.34 8.34
N ALA A 195 -8.29 -19.25 8.72
CA ALA A 195 -9.35 -19.30 9.72
C ALA A 195 -10.57 -20.10 9.24
N LEU A 196 -11.02 -19.89 8.00
CA LEU A 196 -12.26 -20.52 7.51
C LEU A 196 -12.12 -22.02 7.25
N TYR A 197 -10.96 -22.45 6.73
CA TYR A 197 -10.78 -23.81 6.21
C TYR A 197 -9.82 -24.68 7.00
N GLY A 198 -8.88 -24.08 7.73
CA GLY A 198 -7.70 -24.78 8.21
C GLY A 198 -6.75 -25.15 7.07
N THR A 199 -5.51 -25.47 7.43
CA THR A 199 -4.44 -25.73 6.46
C THR A 199 -4.57 -27.09 5.77
N ASP A 200 -5.17 -28.11 6.39
CA ASP A 200 -5.33 -29.43 5.74
C ASP A 200 -6.22 -29.35 4.50
N PHE A 201 -7.34 -28.62 4.61
CA PHE A 201 -8.25 -28.39 3.50
C PHE A 201 -7.56 -27.60 2.38
N LEU A 202 -6.78 -26.57 2.73
CA LEU A 202 -6.05 -25.75 1.75
C LEU A 202 -4.92 -26.54 1.06
N ILE A 203 -4.26 -27.44 1.78
CA ILE A 203 -3.25 -28.34 1.21
C ILE A 203 -3.90 -29.31 0.24
N GLU A 204 -5.05 -29.90 0.58
CA GLU A 204 -5.80 -30.79 -0.31
C GLU A 204 -6.25 -30.05 -1.58
N ASP A 205 -6.79 -28.85 -1.46
CA ASP A 205 -7.16 -27.99 -2.58
C ASP A 205 -5.95 -27.69 -3.48
N LYS A 206 -4.78 -27.33 -2.91
CA LYS A 206 -3.56 -27.10 -3.69
C LYS A 206 -3.02 -28.35 -4.37
N GLN A 207 -3.17 -29.52 -3.75
CA GLN A 207 -2.82 -30.79 -4.41
C GLN A 207 -3.74 -31.08 -5.59
N GLU A 208 -5.02 -30.76 -5.49
CA GLU A 208 -5.95 -30.88 -6.62
C GLU A 208 -5.61 -29.89 -7.75
N GLN A 209 -5.28 -28.64 -7.40
CA GLN A 209 -4.77 -27.67 -8.36
C GLN A 209 -3.51 -28.18 -9.08
N LEU A 210 -2.58 -28.84 -8.37
CA LEU A 210 -1.38 -29.44 -8.96
C LEU A 210 -1.71 -30.60 -9.90
N ARG A 211 -2.63 -31.50 -9.50
CA ARG A 211 -3.11 -32.62 -10.35
C ARG A 211 -3.80 -32.12 -11.61
N SER A 212 -4.54 -31.01 -11.53
CA SER A 212 -5.26 -30.42 -12.67
C SER A 212 -4.33 -30.03 -13.85
N LEU A 213 -3.01 -29.90 -13.61
CA LEU A 213 -2.01 -29.54 -14.60
C LEU A 213 -1.36 -30.77 -15.29
N GLU A 214 -1.71 -32.00 -14.93
CA GLU A 214 -1.05 -33.21 -15.46
C GLU A 214 -1.44 -33.56 -16.90
N GLY A 215 -2.66 -33.24 -17.32
CA GLY A 215 -3.18 -33.60 -18.64
C GLY A 215 -2.78 -32.66 -19.79
N GLY A 216 -2.09 -31.57 -19.50
CA GLY A 216 -1.71 -30.53 -20.47
C GLY A 216 -0.30 -30.67 -21.06
N VAL A 217 0.09 -29.71 -21.90
CA VAL A 217 1.46 -29.60 -22.42
C VAL A 217 2.39 -29.10 -21.33
N MET A 218 3.53 -29.76 -21.12
CA MET A 218 4.56 -29.35 -20.15
C MET A 218 5.51 -28.32 -20.77
N ASP A 219 4.99 -27.13 -21.06
CA ASP A 219 5.78 -25.97 -21.47
C ASP A 219 6.29 -25.17 -20.26
N GLU A 220 7.11 -24.14 -20.49
CA GLU A 220 7.73 -23.35 -19.41
C GLU A 220 6.68 -22.77 -18.42
N PRO A 221 5.57 -22.13 -18.86
CA PRO A 221 4.54 -21.66 -17.94
C PRO A 221 3.94 -22.77 -17.07
N THR A 222 3.65 -23.93 -17.65
CA THR A 222 3.07 -25.07 -16.92
C THR A 222 4.05 -25.66 -15.93
N ILE A 223 5.31 -25.88 -16.32
CA ILE A 223 6.38 -26.38 -15.44
C ILE A 223 6.59 -25.43 -14.27
N ARG A 224 6.70 -24.11 -14.54
CA ARG A 224 6.84 -23.08 -13.50
C ARG A 224 5.66 -23.10 -12.53
N LEU A 225 4.42 -23.13 -13.03
CA LEU A 225 3.23 -23.12 -12.17
C LEU A 225 3.15 -24.37 -11.29
N ARG A 226 3.55 -25.55 -11.79
CA ARG A 226 3.61 -26.79 -10.99
C ARG A 226 4.66 -26.69 -9.87
N GLU A 227 5.82 -26.11 -10.15
CA GLU A 227 6.86 -25.85 -9.13
C GLU A 227 6.34 -24.86 -8.08
N GLU A 228 5.75 -23.74 -8.51
CA GLU A 228 5.14 -22.73 -7.65
C GLU A 228 4.08 -23.35 -6.71
N ILE A 229 3.15 -24.16 -7.22
CA ILE A 229 2.13 -24.83 -6.40
C ILE A 229 2.75 -25.85 -5.44
N SER A 230 3.80 -26.55 -5.85
CA SER A 230 4.52 -27.47 -4.96
C SER A 230 5.17 -26.73 -3.79
N GLU A 231 5.74 -25.55 -4.04
CA GLU A 231 6.29 -24.65 -3.03
C GLU A 231 5.20 -24.07 -2.12
N GLN A 232 4.02 -23.73 -2.67
CA GLN A 232 2.85 -23.29 -1.89
C GLN A 232 2.38 -24.37 -0.90
N ILE A 233 2.33 -25.64 -1.31
CA ILE A 233 1.97 -26.77 -0.44
C ILE A 233 2.99 -26.92 0.71
N LYS A 234 4.29 -26.76 0.43
CA LYS A 234 5.32 -26.79 1.47
C LYS A 234 5.15 -25.65 2.47
N ALA A 235 4.89 -24.43 1.97
CA ALA A 235 4.67 -23.26 2.81
C ALA A 235 3.45 -23.42 3.75
N LEU A 236 2.36 -24.04 3.30
CA LEU A 236 1.21 -24.34 4.16
C LEU A 236 1.54 -25.34 5.28
N LYS A 237 2.41 -26.32 5.02
CA LYS A 237 2.91 -27.25 6.04
C LYS A 237 3.87 -26.55 7.01
N GLU A 238 4.70 -25.64 6.52
CA GLU A 238 5.55 -24.81 7.37
C GLU A 238 4.72 -23.89 8.28
N LEU A 239 3.60 -23.35 7.78
CA LEU A 239 2.62 -22.60 8.57
C LEU A 239 2.03 -23.45 9.71
N GLN A 240 1.70 -24.72 9.46
CA GLN A 240 1.28 -25.65 10.51
C GLN A 240 2.34 -25.80 11.61
N LEU A 241 3.59 -26.03 11.22
CA LEU A 241 4.71 -26.18 12.17
C LEU A 241 4.96 -24.89 12.96
N MET A 242 4.88 -23.73 12.31
CA MET A 242 5.01 -22.43 12.96
C MET A 242 3.91 -22.25 14.01
N ALA A 243 2.64 -22.45 13.66
CA ALA A 243 1.54 -22.32 14.61
C ALA A 243 1.63 -23.35 15.76
N GLN A 244 2.05 -24.59 15.47
CA GLN A 244 2.26 -25.63 16.47
C GLN A 244 3.33 -25.24 17.49
N SER A 245 4.39 -24.54 17.07
CA SER A 245 5.41 -24.03 17.99
C SER A 245 4.85 -23.04 19.02
N TYR A 246 3.78 -22.32 18.67
CA TYR A 246 3.02 -21.45 19.57
C TYR A 246 1.94 -22.18 20.39
N GLY A 247 1.74 -23.48 20.17
CA GLY A 247 0.74 -24.31 20.85
C GLY A 247 -0.63 -24.36 20.17
N PHE A 248 -0.72 -24.01 18.88
CA PHE A 248 -1.97 -24.00 18.12
C PHE A 248 -1.96 -25.03 17.00
N ASP A 249 -3.10 -25.68 16.78
CA ASP A 249 -3.31 -26.61 15.68
C ASP A 249 -4.18 -25.96 14.58
N VAL A 250 -3.51 -25.37 13.59
CA VAL A 250 -4.18 -24.72 12.44
C VAL A 250 -4.52 -25.70 11.31
N SER A 251 -4.39 -27.02 11.53
CA SER A 251 -4.82 -28.03 10.54
C SER A 251 -6.33 -27.94 10.28
N LYS A 252 -7.11 -27.60 11.32
CA LYS A 252 -8.56 -27.46 11.30
C LYS A 252 -9.02 -26.00 11.16
N PRO A 253 -10.24 -25.75 10.68
CA PRO A 253 -10.88 -24.44 10.75
C PRO A 253 -10.89 -23.87 12.17
N ALA A 254 -10.96 -22.54 12.28
CA ALA A 254 -11.19 -21.86 13.55
C ALA A 254 -12.60 -22.14 14.08
N ALA A 255 -12.68 -22.56 15.34
CA ALA A 255 -13.92 -22.94 16.01
C ALA A 255 -14.64 -21.78 16.70
N ASN A 256 -13.96 -20.66 16.97
CA ASN A 256 -14.46 -19.50 17.71
C ASN A 256 -13.78 -18.20 17.27
N ALA A 257 -14.24 -17.06 17.79
CA ALA A 257 -13.69 -15.75 17.46
C ALA A 257 -12.19 -15.64 17.77
N ARG A 258 -11.74 -16.10 18.95
CA ARG A 258 -10.30 -16.05 19.30
C ARG A 258 -9.45 -16.83 18.30
N GLU A 259 -9.88 -18.03 17.92
CA GLU A 259 -9.21 -18.82 16.90
C GLU A 259 -9.26 -18.15 15.52
N ALA A 260 -10.38 -17.53 15.14
CA ALA A 260 -10.48 -16.86 13.84
C ALA A 260 -9.47 -15.71 13.71
N PHE A 261 -9.32 -14.89 14.75
CA PHE A 261 -8.28 -13.85 14.80
C PHE A 261 -6.87 -14.47 14.77
N GLN A 262 -6.63 -15.51 15.56
CA GLN A 262 -5.31 -16.13 15.68
C GLN A 262 -4.87 -16.87 14.40
N TRP A 263 -5.78 -17.59 13.72
CA TRP A 263 -5.48 -18.37 12.51
C TRP A 263 -5.20 -17.43 11.35
N LEU A 264 -6.03 -16.39 11.21
CA LEU A 264 -5.80 -15.33 10.23
C LEU A 264 -4.45 -14.65 10.48
N TYR A 265 -4.17 -14.27 11.73
CA TYR A 265 -2.89 -13.67 12.08
C TYR A 265 -1.72 -14.61 11.80
N PHE A 266 -1.83 -15.93 12.03
CA PHE A 266 -0.76 -16.85 11.67
C PHE A 266 -0.51 -16.93 10.15
N GLY A 267 -1.58 -16.89 9.34
CA GLY A 267 -1.43 -16.76 7.88
C GLY A 267 -0.62 -15.52 7.50
N TYR A 268 -0.96 -14.38 8.08
CA TYR A 268 -0.23 -13.12 7.86
C TYR A 268 1.19 -13.14 8.44
N LEU A 269 1.39 -13.72 9.63
CA LEU A 269 2.68 -13.82 10.31
C LEU A 269 3.66 -14.64 9.48
N ALA A 270 3.21 -15.74 8.88
CA ALA A 270 4.04 -16.53 7.99
C ALA A 270 4.51 -15.70 6.77
N ALA A 271 3.64 -14.86 6.20
CA ALA A 271 4.01 -13.94 5.12
C ALA A 271 5.09 -12.95 5.55
N VAL A 272 4.92 -12.24 6.68
CA VAL A 272 5.91 -11.26 7.16
C VAL A 272 7.16 -11.88 7.80
N LYS A 273 7.19 -13.21 8.02
CA LYS A 273 8.40 -13.98 8.36
C LYS A 273 9.18 -14.41 7.13
N GLU A 274 8.51 -14.68 6.01
CA GLU A 274 9.14 -15.16 4.79
C GLU A 274 9.58 -14.01 3.85
N GLN A 275 8.77 -12.96 3.76
CA GLN A 275 8.93 -11.89 2.78
C GLN A 275 9.09 -10.51 3.44
N ASN A 276 9.91 -9.65 2.83
CA ASN A 276 10.09 -8.25 3.21
C ASN A 276 9.63 -7.31 2.10
N GLY A 277 8.47 -7.61 1.52
CA GLY A 277 7.80 -6.74 0.54
C GLY A 277 7.81 -5.28 1.01
N ALA A 278 7.87 -4.32 0.08
CA ALA A 278 7.73 -2.92 0.46
C ALA A 278 6.43 -2.75 1.26
N ALA A 279 5.31 -3.21 0.70
CA ALA A 279 4.02 -3.30 1.37
C ALA A 279 3.63 -4.75 1.64
N MET A 280 3.28 -5.05 2.90
CA MET A 280 2.79 -6.34 3.38
C MET A 280 1.37 -6.16 3.93
N SER A 281 0.41 -5.96 3.02
CA SER A 281 -0.96 -5.58 3.39
C SER A 281 -1.77 -6.75 3.92
N LEU A 282 -2.73 -6.46 4.80
CA LEU A 282 -3.54 -7.46 5.48
C LEU A 282 -4.75 -7.89 4.64
N GLY A 283 -5.34 -6.97 3.89
CA GLY A 283 -6.50 -7.25 3.04
C GLY A 283 -7.79 -6.62 3.57
N ARG A 284 -8.87 -7.41 3.63
CA ARG A 284 -10.22 -7.00 4.03
C ARG A 284 -10.79 -8.00 5.02
N VAL A 285 -10.46 -7.84 6.29
CA VAL A 285 -10.66 -8.88 7.32
C VAL A 285 -11.70 -8.50 8.37
N SER A 286 -11.97 -7.22 8.62
CA SER A 286 -12.81 -6.78 9.73
C SER A 286 -14.22 -7.38 9.68
N THR A 287 -14.88 -7.29 8.53
CA THR A 287 -16.23 -7.85 8.27
C THR A 287 -16.24 -9.37 8.30
N PHE A 288 -15.18 -10.04 7.84
CA PHE A 288 -15.04 -11.49 7.93
C PHE A 288 -14.94 -11.95 9.39
N LEU A 289 -14.10 -11.30 10.19
CA LEU A 289 -13.92 -11.63 11.60
C LEU A 289 -15.20 -11.36 12.42
N ASP A 290 -16.01 -10.38 12.01
CA ASP A 290 -17.26 -10.05 12.71
C ASP A 290 -18.25 -11.22 12.71
N ILE A 291 -18.22 -12.07 11.69
CA ILE A 291 -19.10 -13.25 11.58
C ILE A 291 -18.88 -14.19 12.77
N TYR A 292 -17.63 -14.40 13.16
CA TYR A 292 -17.28 -15.22 14.32
C TYR A 292 -17.61 -14.49 15.63
N CYS A 293 -17.34 -13.18 15.72
CA CYS A 293 -17.68 -12.37 16.89
C CYS A 293 -19.20 -12.36 17.16
N GLU A 294 -20.01 -12.10 16.15
CA GLU A 294 -21.47 -12.05 16.26
C GLU A 294 -22.07 -13.40 16.63
N ARG A 295 -21.50 -14.50 16.13
CA ARG A 295 -21.91 -15.84 16.54
C ARG A 295 -21.60 -16.08 18.03
N ASP A 296 -20.38 -15.81 18.45
CA ASP A 296 -19.95 -16.09 19.83
C ASP A 296 -20.64 -15.15 20.84
N LEU A 297 -20.90 -13.89 20.47
CA LEU A 297 -21.73 -12.94 21.24
C LEU A 297 -23.17 -13.46 21.39
N ALA A 298 -23.78 -13.93 20.30
CA ALA A 298 -25.15 -14.46 20.32
C ALA A 298 -25.28 -15.74 21.17
N LEU A 299 -24.20 -16.53 21.27
CA LEU A 299 -24.12 -17.72 22.12
C LEU A 299 -23.75 -17.39 23.58
N GLY A 300 -23.42 -16.14 23.90
CA GLY A 300 -22.98 -15.73 25.23
C GLY A 300 -21.61 -16.28 25.63
N LEU A 301 -20.78 -16.64 24.65
CA LEU A 301 -19.43 -17.20 24.88
C LEU A 301 -18.37 -16.14 25.11
N ILE A 302 -18.64 -14.91 24.65
CA ILE A 302 -17.75 -13.77 24.73
C ILE A 302 -18.57 -12.50 24.97
N THR A 303 -18.00 -11.52 25.65
CA THR A 303 -18.58 -10.19 25.86
C THR A 303 -18.03 -9.19 24.83
N GLU A 304 -18.70 -8.05 24.66
CA GLU A 304 -18.22 -6.98 23.78
C GLU A 304 -16.82 -6.48 24.17
N SER A 305 -16.53 -6.40 25.47
CA SER A 305 -15.21 -6.02 25.99
C SER A 305 -14.12 -7.03 25.60
N GLU A 306 -14.42 -8.33 25.68
CA GLU A 306 -13.49 -9.37 25.27
C GLU A 306 -13.31 -9.43 23.74
N VAL A 307 -14.35 -9.13 22.96
CA VAL A 307 -14.20 -8.97 21.50
C VAL A 307 -13.29 -7.79 21.18
N GLN A 308 -13.48 -6.64 21.83
CA GLN A 308 -12.60 -5.49 21.63
C GLN A 308 -11.16 -5.81 22.05
N GLU A 309 -10.95 -6.58 23.13
CA GLU A 309 -9.61 -7.05 23.53
C GLU A 309 -8.94 -7.93 22.45
N LEU A 310 -9.69 -8.81 21.78
CA LEU A 310 -9.18 -9.58 20.64
C LEU A 310 -8.74 -8.67 19.49
N VAL A 311 -9.56 -7.67 19.15
CA VAL A 311 -9.26 -6.68 18.11
C VAL A 311 -8.02 -5.86 18.49
N ASP A 312 -7.95 -5.37 19.72
CA ASP A 312 -6.82 -4.58 20.23
C ASP A 312 -5.52 -5.40 20.21
N HIS A 313 -5.53 -6.65 20.67
CA HIS A 313 -4.35 -7.52 20.67
C HIS A 313 -3.93 -7.92 19.25
N PHE A 314 -4.88 -8.14 18.34
CA PHE A 314 -4.59 -8.38 16.93
C PHE A 314 -3.93 -7.15 16.29
N VAL A 315 -4.53 -5.97 16.44
CA VAL A 315 -3.97 -4.70 15.92
C VAL A 315 -2.63 -4.35 16.57
N MET A 316 -2.44 -4.65 17.85
CA MET A 316 -1.16 -4.49 18.53
C MET A 316 -0.05 -5.30 17.84
N LYS A 317 -0.32 -6.52 17.40
CA LYS A 317 0.63 -7.31 16.62
C LYS A 317 0.93 -6.71 15.25
N LEU A 318 -0.08 -6.20 14.56
CA LEU A 318 0.09 -5.51 13.27
C LEU A 318 0.99 -4.27 13.42
N ARG A 319 0.83 -3.51 14.51
CA ARG A 319 1.67 -2.34 14.87
C ARG A 319 3.14 -2.69 15.12
N MET A 320 3.44 -3.97 15.35
CA MET A 320 4.78 -4.46 15.69
C MET A 320 5.55 -5.06 14.53
N VAL A 321 4.95 -5.15 13.33
CA VAL A 321 5.65 -5.63 12.13
C VAL A 321 6.81 -4.68 11.80
N ARG A 322 8.00 -5.23 11.56
CA ARG A 322 9.23 -4.50 11.22
C ARG A 322 10.05 -5.25 10.18
N PHE A 323 10.78 -4.49 9.37
CA PHE A 323 11.76 -5.04 8.43
C PHE A 323 13.09 -4.31 8.55
N LEU A 324 14.19 -5.04 8.40
CA LEU A 324 15.50 -4.41 8.29
C LEU A 324 15.62 -3.71 6.93
N ARG A 325 15.85 -2.39 6.93
CA ARG A 325 15.90 -1.54 5.74
C ARG A 325 17.22 -0.76 5.68
N THR A 326 17.68 -0.42 4.49
CA THR A 326 18.86 0.45 4.32
C THR A 326 18.47 1.93 4.48
N PRO A 327 19.43 2.82 4.77
CA PRO A 327 19.19 4.27 4.73
C PRO A 327 18.59 4.74 3.39
N ASP A 328 19.09 4.24 2.26
CA ASP A 328 18.54 4.55 0.92
C ASP A 328 17.05 4.19 0.78
N TYR A 329 16.63 3.07 1.38
CA TYR A 329 15.21 2.69 1.40
C TYR A 329 14.39 3.69 2.23
N ASN A 330 14.91 4.09 3.39
CA ASN A 330 14.22 5.02 4.30
C ASN A 330 14.06 6.43 3.71
N GLU A 331 14.91 6.83 2.76
CA GLU A 331 14.72 8.07 1.99
C GLU A 331 13.55 7.97 0.98
N LEU A 332 13.37 6.80 0.36
CA LEU A 332 12.30 6.54 -0.61
C LEU A 332 10.95 6.23 0.05
N PHE A 333 11.01 5.66 1.26
CA PHE A 333 9.90 5.11 2.03
C PHE A 333 10.05 5.51 3.51
N SER A 334 9.70 6.75 3.83
CA SER A 334 9.97 7.35 5.14
C SER A 334 9.05 6.88 6.27
N GLY A 335 9.53 6.92 7.51
CA GLY A 335 8.69 6.68 8.69
C GLY A 335 8.57 5.22 9.12
N ASP A 336 9.49 4.36 8.66
CA ASP A 336 9.51 2.91 8.93
C ASP A 336 8.21 2.18 8.53
N PRO A 337 7.69 2.39 7.29
CA PRO A 337 6.39 1.88 6.88
C PRO A 337 6.42 0.39 6.53
N THR A 338 5.28 -0.25 6.73
CA THR A 338 5.04 -1.66 6.38
C THR A 338 3.80 -1.87 5.52
N TRP A 339 2.92 -0.85 5.46
CA TRP A 339 1.62 -0.86 4.80
C TRP A 339 0.83 -2.12 5.14
N VAL A 340 0.59 -2.32 6.44
CA VAL A 340 -0.32 -3.35 6.93
C VAL A 340 -1.75 -2.85 6.70
N THR A 341 -2.12 -2.75 5.43
CA THR A 341 -3.36 -2.11 5.01
C THR A 341 -4.54 -3.02 5.28
N GLU A 342 -5.50 -2.50 6.03
CA GLU A 342 -6.78 -3.14 6.31
C GLU A 342 -7.89 -2.34 5.64
N THR A 343 -8.73 -3.03 4.88
CA THR A 343 -9.82 -2.48 4.09
C THR A 343 -11.13 -2.67 4.84
N ILE A 344 -11.86 -1.59 5.12
CA ILE A 344 -13.02 -1.56 6.01
C ILE A 344 -14.27 -1.07 5.27
N GLY A 345 -15.40 -1.73 5.50
CA GLY A 345 -16.70 -1.26 5.02
C GLY A 345 -16.91 -1.57 3.54
N GLY A 346 -17.37 -0.59 2.76
CA GLY A 346 -17.83 -0.75 1.38
C GLY A 346 -19.26 -1.28 1.26
N VAL A 347 -19.67 -1.64 0.05
CA VAL A 347 -21.01 -2.13 -0.30
C VAL A 347 -20.88 -3.41 -1.12
N GLY A 348 -21.81 -4.34 -0.90
CA GLY A 348 -21.94 -5.57 -1.68
C GLY A 348 -22.41 -5.31 -3.11
N GLU A 349 -22.16 -6.26 -4.02
CA GLU A 349 -22.79 -6.24 -5.35
C GLU A 349 -24.32 -6.39 -5.27
N ASP A 350 -24.84 -6.85 -4.13
CA ASP A 350 -26.27 -6.92 -3.82
C ASP A 350 -26.84 -5.59 -3.27
N GLY A 351 -26.03 -4.54 -3.16
CA GLY A 351 -26.42 -3.22 -2.68
C GLY A 351 -26.44 -3.06 -1.16
N ARG A 352 -26.21 -4.12 -0.37
CA ARG A 352 -26.14 -4.01 1.09
C ARG A 352 -24.77 -3.50 1.52
N PRO A 353 -24.66 -2.52 2.44
CA PRO A 353 -23.36 -2.13 2.98
C PRO A 353 -22.69 -3.30 3.71
N LEU A 354 -21.37 -3.41 3.56
CA LEU A 354 -20.54 -4.42 4.23
C LEU A 354 -20.00 -3.92 5.59
N VAL A 355 -20.63 -2.88 6.15
CA VAL A 355 -20.32 -2.32 7.46
C VAL A 355 -20.84 -3.24 8.56
N THR A 356 -19.98 -3.53 9.52
CA THR A 356 -20.24 -4.43 10.66
C THR A 356 -19.85 -3.76 11.97
N LYS A 357 -20.10 -4.40 13.12
CA LYS A 357 -19.58 -3.90 14.39
C LYS A 357 -18.05 -3.87 14.40
N ASN A 358 -17.38 -4.88 13.84
CA ASN A 358 -15.93 -4.84 13.70
C ASN A 358 -15.40 -3.67 12.85
N SER A 359 -16.19 -3.11 11.92
CA SER A 359 -15.79 -1.88 11.23
C SER A 359 -15.55 -0.74 12.23
N PHE A 360 -16.38 -0.62 13.26
CA PHE A 360 -16.18 0.33 14.35
C PHE A 360 -15.09 -0.12 15.32
N ARG A 361 -15.02 -1.40 15.70
CA ARG A 361 -13.99 -1.91 16.65
C ARG A 361 -12.56 -1.72 16.14
N PHE A 362 -12.32 -1.88 14.84
CA PHE A 362 -11.00 -1.64 14.23
C PHE A 362 -10.61 -0.15 14.31
N LEU A 363 -11.55 0.77 14.03
CA LEU A 363 -11.33 2.20 14.20
C LEU A 363 -11.16 2.58 15.68
N GLN A 364 -11.89 1.90 16.59
CA GLN A 364 -11.79 2.10 18.04
C GLN A 364 -10.38 1.84 18.59
N THR A 365 -9.56 1.04 17.91
CA THR A 365 -8.15 0.84 18.29
C THR A 365 -7.31 2.12 18.24
N LEU A 366 -7.72 3.14 17.48
CA LEU A 366 -7.07 4.46 17.46
C LEU A 366 -7.38 5.29 18.72
N TYR A 367 -8.41 4.91 19.49
CA TYR A 367 -8.71 5.46 20.80
C TYR A 367 -8.12 4.58 21.92
N ASN A 368 -8.34 3.26 21.88
CA ASN A 368 -7.88 2.33 22.92
C ASN A 368 -6.35 2.21 22.98
N LEU A 369 -5.68 2.15 21.83
CA LEU A 369 -4.22 2.03 21.72
C LEU A 369 -3.56 3.36 21.30
N GLY A 370 -4.35 4.42 21.17
CA GLY A 370 -3.95 5.72 20.63
C GLY A 370 -3.70 5.70 19.10
N PRO A 371 -3.52 6.89 18.50
CA PRO A 371 -3.25 7.04 17.08
C PRO A 371 -2.00 6.27 16.65
N ALA A 372 -2.05 5.67 15.46
CA ALA A 372 -0.93 4.94 14.91
C ALA A 372 -0.96 4.91 13.38
N PRO A 373 0.22 4.80 12.75
CA PRO A 373 0.30 4.69 11.30
C PRO A 373 -0.11 3.32 10.75
N GLU A 374 0.02 2.28 11.56
CA GLU A 374 -0.27 0.90 11.22
C GLU A 374 -1.30 0.31 12.20
N PRO A 375 -2.14 -0.64 11.78
CA PRO A 375 -2.43 -0.96 10.38
C PRO A 375 -2.90 0.29 9.62
N ASN A 376 -2.62 0.34 8.32
CA ASN A 376 -3.07 1.42 7.45
C ASN A 376 -4.59 1.25 7.17
N LEU A 377 -5.41 1.78 8.08
CA LEU A 377 -6.87 1.63 8.05
C LEU A 377 -7.46 2.43 6.88
N THR A 378 -8.12 1.71 5.97
CA THR A 378 -8.65 2.23 4.70
C THR A 378 -10.14 1.99 4.61
N VAL A 379 -10.94 3.05 4.61
CA VAL A 379 -12.39 2.97 4.50
C VAL A 379 -12.79 2.98 3.03
N LEU A 380 -13.47 1.93 2.59
CA LEU A 380 -14.13 1.89 1.29
C LEU A 380 -15.40 2.74 1.38
N TRP A 381 -15.31 3.98 0.91
CA TRP A 381 -16.36 4.97 1.00
C TRP A 381 -17.37 4.78 -0.13
N SER A 382 -18.65 4.87 0.23
CA SER A 382 -19.75 4.92 -0.72
C SER A 382 -20.79 5.89 -0.18
N GLU A 383 -21.51 6.55 -1.08
CA GLU A 383 -22.65 7.39 -0.71
C GLU A 383 -23.74 6.56 0.02
N GLN A 384 -23.76 5.24 -0.19
CA GLN A 384 -24.72 4.30 0.40
C GLN A 384 -24.29 3.75 1.77
N LEU A 385 -23.13 4.14 2.30
CA LEU A 385 -22.73 3.72 3.65
C LEU A 385 -23.73 4.23 4.71
N PRO A 386 -23.94 3.47 5.81
CA PRO A 386 -24.74 3.94 6.93
C PRO A 386 -24.20 5.27 7.46
N GLU A 387 -25.09 6.26 7.63
CA GLU A 387 -24.73 7.61 8.07
C GLU A 387 -23.93 7.62 9.38
N ASN A 388 -24.33 6.75 10.33
CA ASN A 388 -23.62 6.61 11.61
C ASN A 388 -22.15 6.18 11.43
N PHE A 389 -21.86 5.33 10.46
CA PHE A 389 -20.49 4.91 10.16
C PHE A 389 -19.71 6.01 9.44
N LYS A 390 -20.32 6.73 8.49
CA LYS A 390 -19.71 7.90 7.85
C LYS A 390 -19.29 8.94 8.88
N ARG A 391 -20.19 9.29 9.81
CA ARG A 391 -19.93 10.24 10.90
C ARG A 391 -18.84 9.74 11.86
N PHE A 392 -18.84 8.46 12.20
CA PHE A 392 -17.79 7.88 13.06
C PHE A 392 -16.41 7.90 12.39
N CYS A 393 -16.34 7.60 11.09
CA CYS A 393 -15.09 7.74 10.33
C CYS A 393 -14.62 9.19 10.31
N ALA A 394 -15.51 10.16 10.01
CA ALA A 394 -15.17 11.58 10.01
C ALA A 394 -14.67 12.04 11.39
N GLN A 395 -15.34 11.65 12.47
CA GLN A 395 -14.89 11.91 13.85
C GLN A 395 -13.49 11.33 14.12
N THR A 396 -13.27 10.07 13.72
CA THR A 396 -11.97 9.40 13.88
C THR A 396 -10.85 10.14 13.12
N SER A 397 -11.12 10.63 11.91
CA SER A 397 -10.19 11.46 11.14
C SER A 397 -9.88 12.78 11.84
N ILE A 398 -10.90 13.45 12.39
CA ILE A 398 -10.75 14.71 13.12
C ILE A 398 -9.86 14.51 14.36
N ASP A 399 -10.07 13.41 15.09
CA ASP A 399 -9.37 13.16 16.35
C ASP A 399 -7.94 12.65 16.14
N THR A 400 -7.68 11.92 15.04
CA THR A 400 -6.46 11.10 14.93
C THR A 400 -5.65 11.30 13.65
N SER A 401 -6.25 11.84 12.59
CA SER A 401 -5.62 11.95 11.25
C SER A 401 -4.95 10.65 10.76
N SER A 402 -5.49 9.49 11.17
CA SER A 402 -4.83 8.19 10.99
C SER A 402 -5.46 7.31 9.90
N ILE A 403 -6.63 7.66 9.39
CA ILE A 403 -7.36 6.85 8.39
C ILE A 403 -7.32 7.48 6.99
N GLN A 404 -7.50 6.63 5.96
CA GLN A 404 -7.70 7.05 4.59
C GLN A 404 -9.00 6.50 4.02
N TYR A 405 -9.43 7.08 2.89
CA TYR A 405 -10.69 6.75 2.24
C TYR A 405 -10.44 6.46 0.77
N GLU A 406 -11.13 5.47 0.22
CA GLU A 406 -11.10 5.15 -1.20
C GLU A 406 -12.51 4.89 -1.74
N ASN A 407 -12.74 5.25 -3.00
CA ASN A 407 -14.05 5.30 -3.62
C ASN A 407 -14.55 3.91 -4.02
N ASP A 408 -15.39 3.31 -3.18
CA ASP A 408 -16.01 2.02 -3.46
C ASP A 408 -17.00 2.08 -4.61
N ASP A 409 -17.72 3.19 -4.77
CA ASP A 409 -18.68 3.35 -5.88
C ASP A 409 -17.99 3.37 -7.24
N LEU A 410 -16.76 3.89 -7.30
CA LEU A 410 -15.90 3.83 -8.48
C LEU A 410 -15.23 2.47 -8.67
N MET A 411 -14.73 1.85 -7.60
CA MET A 411 -13.89 0.65 -7.69
C MET A 411 -14.68 -0.66 -7.75
N ARG A 412 -15.79 -0.78 -7.04
CA ARG A 412 -16.63 -2.00 -6.97
C ARG A 412 -17.02 -2.54 -8.36
N PRO A 413 -17.38 -1.71 -9.37
CA PRO A 413 -17.63 -2.22 -10.73
C PRO A 413 -16.43 -2.92 -11.40
N TYR A 414 -15.20 -2.57 -11.04
CA TYR A 414 -13.98 -3.20 -11.58
C TYR A 414 -13.62 -4.47 -10.80
N TYR A 415 -13.69 -4.41 -9.47
CA TYR A 415 -13.10 -5.44 -8.62
C TYR A 415 -14.13 -6.33 -7.91
N GLY A 416 -15.42 -6.03 -7.97
CA GLY A 416 -16.47 -6.70 -7.19
C GLY A 416 -16.50 -6.19 -5.75
N ASP A 417 -17.04 -6.98 -4.83
CA ASP A 417 -17.27 -6.57 -3.43
C ASP A 417 -16.36 -7.25 -2.40
N ASP A 418 -15.41 -8.09 -2.83
CA ASP A 418 -14.38 -8.71 -1.98
C ASP A 418 -12.96 -8.42 -2.51
N TYR A 419 -12.73 -7.14 -2.78
CA TYR A 419 -11.40 -6.60 -3.03
C TYR A 419 -10.85 -5.91 -1.79
N GLY A 420 -9.54 -5.82 -1.71
CA GLY A 420 -8.82 -5.03 -0.71
C GLY A 420 -7.74 -4.17 -1.35
N ILE A 421 -7.20 -3.27 -0.55
CA ILE A 421 -6.17 -2.31 -0.97
C ILE A 421 -4.79 -2.82 -0.58
N ALA A 422 -3.91 -2.98 -1.56
CA ALA A 422 -2.49 -3.23 -1.32
C ALA A 422 -1.69 -1.94 -1.30
N CYS A 423 -0.73 -1.86 -0.38
CA CYS A 423 0.09 -0.68 -0.15
C CYS A 423 -0.76 0.54 0.19
N CYS A 424 -0.94 1.46 -0.76
CA CYS A 424 -1.60 2.73 -0.55
C CYS A 424 -3.00 2.79 -1.14
N VAL A 425 -3.14 2.48 -2.43
CA VAL A 425 -4.31 2.84 -3.26
C VAL A 425 -4.59 1.80 -4.36
N SER A 426 -4.03 0.59 -4.22
CA SER A 426 -3.96 -0.36 -5.32
C SER A 426 -4.87 -1.55 -5.06
N ALA A 427 -6.08 -1.47 -5.60
CA ALA A 427 -7.12 -2.48 -5.43
C ALA A 427 -6.74 -3.83 -6.08
N MET A 428 -7.07 -4.92 -5.38
CA MET A 428 -7.02 -6.28 -5.90
C MET A 428 -8.14 -7.15 -5.34
N ARG A 429 -8.68 -8.05 -6.17
CA ARG A 429 -9.55 -9.13 -5.70
C ARG A 429 -8.76 -10.06 -4.79
N ILE A 430 -9.19 -10.19 -3.54
CA ILE A 430 -8.43 -10.95 -2.52
C ILE A 430 -8.33 -12.43 -2.92
N GLY A 431 -7.10 -12.96 -2.88
CA GLY A 431 -6.81 -14.34 -3.26
C GLY A 431 -6.95 -14.65 -4.76
N LYS A 432 -7.20 -13.66 -5.62
CA LYS A 432 -7.44 -13.84 -7.06
C LYS A 432 -6.58 -12.95 -7.94
N GLN A 433 -6.00 -11.90 -7.38
CA GLN A 433 -5.22 -10.90 -8.10
C GLN A 433 -4.02 -10.43 -7.27
N MET A 434 -2.94 -10.07 -7.95
CA MET A 434 -1.78 -9.39 -7.37
C MET A 434 -1.23 -8.32 -8.34
N GLN A 435 -0.32 -7.46 -7.86
CA GLN A 435 0.40 -6.55 -8.76
C GLN A 435 1.91 -6.80 -8.74
N PHE A 436 2.51 -6.75 -9.91
CA PHE A 436 3.94 -6.54 -10.07
C PHE A 436 4.26 -5.08 -9.82
N PHE A 437 4.76 -4.80 -8.60
CA PHE A 437 5.08 -3.46 -8.14
C PHE A 437 6.18 -2.79 -8.96
N GLY A 438 5.89 -1.64 -9.57
CA GLY A 438 6.87 -0.93 -10.39
C GLY A 438 7.56 0.26 -9.72
N ALA A 439 7.24 0.59 -8.46
CA ALA A 439 7.58 1.89 -7.89
C ALA A 439 7.02 3.06 -8.71
N ARG A 440 7.86 3.94 -9.31
CA ARG A 440 7.43 5.07 -10.15
C ARG A 440 8.57 5.66 -10.99
N VAL A 441 8.23 6.39 -12.05
CA VAL A 441 9.16 7.19 -12.87
C VAL A 441 8.99 8.70 -12.67
N ASN A 442 10.03 9.46 -12.98
CA ASN A 442 10.07 10.92 -12.82
C ASN A 442 9.67 11.63 -14.12
N LEU A 443 8.42 12.08 -14.21
CA LEU A 443 7.92 12.77 -15.41
C LEU A 443 8.46 14.20 -15.54
N ALA A 444 8.73 14.88 -14.43
CA ALA A 444 9.30 16.23 -14.47
C ALA A 444 10.70 16.24 -15.09
N LYS A 445 11.54 15.24 -14.76
CA LYS A 445 12.84 15.08 -15.40
C LYS A 445 12.72 14.66 -16.87
N ALA A 446 11.71 13.86 -17.23
CA ALA A 446 11.44 13.52 -18.63
C ALA A 446 11.09 14.78 -19.46
N LEU A 447 10.35 15.74 -18.90
CA LEU A 447 10.11 17.04 -19.52
C LEU A 447 11.41 17.81 -19.77
N LEU A 448 12.29 17.89 -18.75
CA LEU A 448 13.59 18.54 -18.90
C LEU A 448 14.49 17.85 -19.94
N TYR A 449 14.45 16.53 -20.01
CA TYR A 449 15.18 15.77 -21.03
C TYR A 449 14.64 16.09 -22.43
N GLY A 450 13.32 16.26 -22.58
CA GLY A 450 12.71 16.67 -23.84
C GLY A 450 13.22 18.04 -24.33
N ILE A 451 13.40 18.98 -23.39
CA ILE A 451 13.97 20.32 -23.66
C ILE A 451 15.48 20.22 -23.99
N ASN A 452 16.22 19.42 -23.23
CA ASN A 452 17.68 19.31 -23.31
C ASN A 452 18.20 18.21 -24.27
N GLY A 453 17.36 17.69 -25.17
CA GLY A 453 17.79 16.72 -26.18
C GLY A 453 18.22 15.36 -25.62
N GLY A 454 17.61 14.94 -24.51
CA GLY A 454 17.88 13.68 -23.80
C GLY A 454 19.05 13.73 -22.81
N ARG A 455 19.63 14.91 -22.61
CA ARG A 455 20.73 15.13 -21.64
C ARG A 455 20.19 15.51 -20.27
N ASP A 456 20.86 15.00 -19.24
CA ASP A 456 20.55 15.31 -17.86
C ASP A 456 20.99 16.73 -17.49
N GLU A 457 20.07 17.50 -16.92
CA GLU A 457 20.28 18.92 -16.64
C GLU A 457 21.31 19.17 -15.53
N LYS A 458 21.57 18.18 -14.67
CA LYS A 458 22.54 18.29 -13.57
C LYS A 458 23.93 17.84 -14.02
N SER A 459 24.03 16.58 -14.44
CA SER A 459 25.31 15.97 -14.82
C SER A 459 25.79 16.40 -16.21
N GLY A 460 24.87 16.66 -17.15
CA GLY A 460 25.15 16.88 -18.56
C GLY A 460 25.34 15.60 -19.38
N ASP A 461 25.21 14.43 -18.74
CA ASP A 461 25.30 13.11 -19.38
C ASP A 461 24.17 12.91 -20.38
N GLN A 462 24.44 12.22 -21.49
CA GLN A 462 23.40 11.73 -22.38
C GLN A 462 22.77 10.47 -21.75
N VAL A 463 21.53 10.58 -21.29
CA VAL A 463 20.82 9.47 -20.62
C VAL A 463 19.74 8.89 -21.51
N ALA A 464 18.91 9.75 -22.11
CA ALA A 464 17.88 9.36 -23.07
C ALA A 464 18.41 9.45 -24.51
N PRO A 465 17.66 9.00 -25.54
CA PRO A 465 18.09 9.05 -26.92
C PRO A 465 18.48 10.46 -27.36
N VAL A 466 19.51 10.55 -28.20
CA VAL A 466 20.01 11.84 -28.71
C VAL A 466 18.95 12.51 -29.57
N MET A 467 18.64 13.75 -29.23
CA MET A 467 17.73 14.61 -29.98
C MET A 467 18.27 16.04 -30.03
N ALA A 468 17.84 16.82 -31.02
CA ALA A 468 18.17 18.25 -31.04
C ALA A 468 17.52 18.94 -29.82
N PRO A 469 18.30 19.66 -28.99
CA PRO A 469 17.74 20.44 -27.88
C PRO A 469 16.92 21.61 -28.40
N ILE A 470 16.00 22.13 -27.58
CA ILE A 470 15.25 23.34 -27.91
C ILE A 470 16.16 24.56 -27.69
N THR A 471 16.43 25.30 -28.76
CA THR A 471 17.34 26.47 -28.74
C THR A 471 16.60 27.82 -28.77
N ASP A 472 15.27 27.80 -28.84
CA ASP A 472 14.46 29.01 -28.91
C ASP A 472 14.63 29.89 -27.65
N GLU A 473 14.48 31.21 -27.83
CA GLU A 473 14.57 32.19 -26.74
C GLU A 473 13.38 32.05 -25.76
N VAL A 474 12.20 31.77 -26.30
CA VAL A 474 10.97 31.49 -25.56
C VAL A 474 10.50 30.10 -25.94
N LEU A 475 10.11 29.29 -24.95
CA LEU A 475 9.59 27.94 -25.19
C LEU A 475 8.23 28.01 -25.89
N ASP A 476 8.08 27.24 -26.96
CA ASP A 476 6.79 27.01 -27.62
C ASP A 476 6.10 25.77 -27.03
N PHE A 477 4.80 25.91 -26.74
CA PHE A 477 4.00 24.86 -26.11
C PHE A 477 3.92 23.59 -26.95
N GLU A 478 3.63 23.70 -28.25
CA GLU A 478 3.44 22.54 -29.12
C GLU A 478 4.76 21.79 -29.34
N VAL A 479 5.87 22.54 -29.48
CA VAL A 479 7.22 21.96 -29.57
C VAL A 479 7.57 21.21 -28.29
N VAL A 480 7.40 21.81 -27.10
CA VAL A 480 7.73 21.16 -25.83
C VAL A 480 6.84 19.95 -25.58
N LYS A 481 5.54 20.06 -25.85
CA LYS A 481 4.58 18.96 -25.72
C LYS A 481 4.98 17.76 -26.59
N ALA A 482 5.32 17.99 -27.86
CA ALA A 482 5.76 16.94 -28.77
C ALA A 482 7.09 16.29 -28.35
N ARG A 483 8.02 17.08 -27.77
CA ARG A 483 9.26 16.55 -27.18
C ARG A 483 9.00 15.70 -25.95
N PHE A 484 8.07 16.11 -25.10
CA PHE A 484 7.67 15.34 -23.93
C PHE A 484 7.04 14.00 -24.33
N GLU A 485 6.13 13.97 -25.32
CA GLU A 485 5.56 12.72 -25.85
C GLU A 485 6.64 11.74 -26.34
N GLN A 486 7.66 12.23 -27.04
CA GLN A 486 8.81 11.41 -27.48
C GLN A 486 9.60 10.85 -26.29
N MET A 487 9.83 11.66 -25.25
CA MET A 487 10.50 11.20 -24.03
C MET A 487 9.66 10.20 -23.25
N VAL A 488 8.34 10.39 -23.18
CA VAL A 488 7.42 9.47 -22.51
C VAL A 488 7.38 8.11 -23.21
N ALA A 489 7.38 8.08 -24.54
CA ALA A 489 7.45 6.82 -25.31
C ALA A 489 8.74 6.03 -25.01
N TRP A 490 9.89 6.72 -24.95
CA TRP A 490 11.16 6.11 -24.56
C TRP A 490 11.14 5.65 -23.09
N LEU A 491 10.62 6.48 -22.19
CA LEU A 491 10.57 6.22 -20.76
C LEU A 491 9.71 5.00 -20.46
N ALA A 492 8.52 4.89 -21.07
CA ALA A 492 7.62 3.75 -20.90
C ALA A 492 8.29 2.43 -21.32
N ARG A 493 8.95 2.40 -22.49
CA ARG A 493 9.71 1.23 -22.95
C ARG A 493 10.80 0.84 -21.96
N THR A 494 11.63 1.80 -21.55
CA THR A 494 12.75 1.55 -20.65
C THR A 494 12.25 1.09 -19.28
N TYR A 495 11.17 1.71 -18.79
CA TYR A 495 10.55 1.36 -17.52
C TYR A 495 10.00 -0.06 -17.51
N VAL A 496 9.13 -0.40 -18.47
CA VAL A 496 8.53 -1.74 -18.55
C VAL A 496 9.60 -2.82 -18.78
N ASN A 497 10.62 -2.57 -19.60
CA ASN A 497 11.72 -3.52 -19.76
C ASN A 497 12.52 -3.72 -18.46
N THR A 498 12.70 -2.66 -17.66
CA THR A 498 13.35 -2.76 -16.35
C THR A 498 12.50 -3.61 -15.40
N LEU A 499 11.18 -3.39 -15.38
CA LEU A 499 10.24 -4.17 -14.57
C LEU A 499 10.16 -5.62 -15.01
N ASN A 500 10.20 -5.91 -16.30
CA ASN A 500 10.24 -7.28 -16.83
C ASN A 500 11.43 -8.07 -16.26
N VAL A 501 12.62 -7.44 -16.21
CA VAL A 501 13.80 -8.04 -15.57
C VAL A 501 13.56 -8.26 -14.08
N ILE A 502 13.07 -7.23 -13.38
CA ILE A 502 12.82 -7.31 -11.93
C ILE A 502 11.87 -8.46 -11.59
N HIS A 503 10.71 -8.52 -12.22
CA HIS A 503 9.68 -9.49 -11.83
C HIS A 503 10.02 -10.91 -12.28
N TYR A 504 10.73 -11.08 -13.40
CA TYR A 504 11.30 -12.37 -13.77
C TYR A 504 12.27 -12.88 -12.69
N MET A 505 13.19 -12.01 -12.23
CA MET A 505 14.18 -12.38 -11.20
C MET A 505 13.55 -12.59 -9.83
N HIS A 506 12.49 -11.85 -9.50
CA HIS A 506 11.79 -12.01 -8.23
C HIS A 506 11.01 -13.33 -8.17
N ASP A 507 10.27 -13.69 -9.24
CA ASP A 507 9.62 -15.02 -9.33
C ASP A 507 10.67 -16.14 -9.23
N LYS A 508 11.85 -15.97 -9.83
CA LYS A 508 12.89 -17.00 -9.85
C LYS A 508 13.62 -17.16 -8.52
N TYR A 509 13.90 -16.06 -7.82
CA TYR A 509 14.81 -16.06 -6.67
C TYR A 509 14.15 -15.74 -5.34
N CYS A 510 12.94 -15.20 -5.31
CA CYS A 510 12.26 -14.76 -4.09
C CYS A 510 10.73 -14.87 -4.23
N TYR A 511 10.24 -16.01 -4.74
CA TYR A 511 8.79 -16.27 -4.87
C TYR A 511 8.10 -16.31 -3.49
N GLU A 512 6.97 -15.62 -3.37
CA GLU A 512 6.21 -15.43 -2.13
C GLU A 512 5.30 -16.62 -1.81
N ARG A 513 5.91 -17.77 -1.53
CA ARG A 513 5.25 -19.07 -1.47
C ARG A 513 3.99 -19.06 -0.61
N ILE A 514 4.05 -18.53 0.62
CA ILE A 514 2.90 -18.57 1.54
C ILE A 514 1.78 -17.63 1.13
N GLU A 515 2.08 -16.41 0.67
CA GLU A 515 1.05 -15.49 0.20
C GLU A 515 0.34 -16.06 -1.03
N MET A 516 1.10 -16.65 -1.96
CA MET A 516 0.56 -17.29 -3.16
C MET A 516 -0.17 -18.61 -2.85
N ALA A 517 0.16 -19.30 -1.76
CA ALA A 517 -0.57 -20.49 -1.30
C ALA A 517 -1.99 -20.15 -0.88
N LEU A 518 -2.23 -18.90 -0.49
CA LEU A 518 -3.53 -18.36 -0.10
C LEU A 518 -4.23 -17.63 -1.26
N HIS A 519 -3.87 -17.97 -2.49
CA HIS A 519 -4.56 -17.57 -3.71
C HIS A 519 -5.17 -18.76 -4.45
N ASP A 520 -6.05 -18.50 -5.40
CA ASP A 520 -6.48 -19.45 -6.43
C ASP A 520 -5.29 -19.89 -7.29
N ARG A 521 -5.49 -20.95 -8.10
CA ARG A 521 -4.44 -21.50 -8.98
C ARG A 521 -3.86 -20.44 -9.92
N ASP A 522 -4.75 -19.74 -10.62
CA ASP A 522 -4.40 -18.76 -11.63
C ASP A 522 -4.67 -17.35 -11.10
N VAL A 523 -3.60 -16.64 -10.77
CA VAL A 523 -3.68 -15.27 -10.23
C VAL A 523 -3.57 -14.25 -11.36
N TYR A 524 -4.56 -13.35 -11.44
CA TYR A 524 -4.52 -12.21 -12.35
C TYR A 524 -3.42 -11.24 -11.91
N ARG A 525 -2.56 -10.82 -12.85
CA ARG A 525 -1.40 -9.97 -12.58
C ARG A 525 -1.49 -8.69 -13.37
N THR A 526 -1.20 -7.58 -12.71
CA THR A 526 -0.98 -6.29 -13.38
C THR A 526 0.47 -5.84 -13.26
N MET A 527 0.97 -5.09 -14.24
CA MET A 527 2.28 -4.42 -14.19
C MET A 527 2.06 -2.97 -13.75
N ALA A 528 2.22 -2.71 -12.46
CA ALA A 528 1.87 -1.43 -11.83
C ALA A 528 2.97 -0.38 -12.03
N CYS A 529 2.76 0.54 -12.99
CA CYS A 529 3.72 1.57 -13.38
C CYS A 529 3.37 2.92 -12.73
N GLY A 530 4.10 3.34 -11.70
CA GLY A 530 3.83 4.63 -11.05
C GLY A 530 4.39 5.83 -11.80
N ILE A 531 3.77 7.00 -11.62
CA ILE A 531 4.29 8.29 -12.08
C ILE A 531 4.48 9.26 -10.92
N ALA A 532 5.52 10.10 -11.00
CA ALA A 532 5.83 11.16 -10.06
C ALA A 532 6.03 12.50 -10.77
N GLY A 533 5.65 13.59 -10.09
CA GLY A 533 5.78 14.95 -10.60
C GLY A 533 4.65 15.37 -11.55
N LEU A 534 3.44 14.80 -11.39
CA LEU A 534 2.27 15.12 -12.23
C LEU A 534 2.01 16.64 -12.28
N SER A 535 1.80 17.26 -11.11
CA SER A 535 1.51 18.69 -11.00
C SER A 535 2.66 19.56 -11.49
N VAL A 536 3.91 19.16 -11.29
CA VAL A 536 5.09 19.86 -11.83
C VAL A 536 5.05 19.91 -13.36
N VAL A 537 4.73 18.79 -14.01
CA VAL A 537 4.64 18.73 -15.48
C VAL A 537 3.43 19.50 -15.98
N ALA A 538 2.26 19.32 -15.36
CA ALA A 538 1.03 20.03 -15.74
C ALA A 538 1.21 21.55 -15.64
N ASP A 539 1.74 22.04 -14.52
CA ASP A 539 1.99 23.47 -14.31
C ASP A 539 3.11 24.00 -15.19
N SER A 540 4.12 23.18 -15.52
CA SER A 540 5.19 23.57 -16.45
C SER A 540 4.66 23.77 -17.86
N LEU A 541 3.80 22.86 -18.32
CA LEU A 541 3.11 22.98 -19.61
C LEU A 541 2.15 24.17 -19.61
N SER A 542 1.46 24.42 -18.49
CA SER A 542 0.59 25.59 -18.31
C SER A 542 1.37 26.90 -18.39
N ALA A 543 2.52 26.99 -17.70
CA ALA A 543 3.40 28.16 -17.73
C ALA A 543 3.88 28.46 -19.16
N ILE A 544 4.29 27.43 -19.91
CA ILE A 544 4.74 27.58 -21.30
C ILE A 544 3.58 28.00 -22.21
N LYS A 545 2.35 27.56 -21.94
CA LYS A 545 1.18 27.85 -22.78
C LYS A 545 0.59 29.25 -22.53
N TYR A 546 0.60 29.72 -21.28
CA TYR A 546 -0.13 30.91 -20.86
C TYR A 546 0.75 32.07 -20.39
N ALA A 547 2.06 31.84 -20.21
CA ALA A 547 3.06 32.86 -19.91
C ALA A 547 4.24 32.76 -20.89
N GLN A 548 5.22 33.65 -20.78
CA GLN A 548 6.47 33.55 -21.54
C GLN A 548 7.54 32.89 -20.68
N VAL A 549 7.96 31.69 -21.07
CA VAL A 549 9.02 30.95 -20.37
C VAL A 549 10.31 30.98 -21.19
N LYS A 550 11.34 31.64 -20.66
CA LYS A 550 12.66 31.81 -21.29
C LYS A 550 13.68 30.87 -20.66
N PRO A 551 14.24 29.89 -21.40
CA PRO A 551 15.28 29.00 -20.90
C PRO A 551 16.57 29.74 -20.57
N ILE A 552 17.12 29.51 -19.37
CA ILE A 552 18.45 29.98 -18.96
C ILE A 552 19.42 28.82 -19.13
N ARG A 553 20.45 29.03 -19.96
CA ARG A 553 21.39 27.98 -20.37
C ARG A 553 22.77 28.20 -19.79
N ASP A 554 23.47 27.10 -19.50
CA ASP A 554 24.87 27.13 -19.10
C ASP A 554 25.83 27.11 -20.30
N ASP A 555 27.13 27.12 -20.01
CA ASP A 555 28.21 27.10 -21.00
C ASP A 555 28.20 25.83 -21.89
N ARG A 556 27.49 24.77 -21.47
CA ARG A 556 27.32 23.52 -22.23
C ARG A 556 26.10 23.58 -23.17
N GLY A 557 25.38 24.71 -23.18
CA GLY A 557 24.11 24.89 -23.88
C GLY A 557 22.94 24.16 -23.24
N LEU A 558 23.08 23.65 -22.02
CA LEU A 558 22.01 22.96 -21.30
C LEU A 558 21.12 23.97 -20.60
N THR A 559 19.81 23.78 -20.72
CA THR A 559 18.84 24.56 -19.94
C THR A 559 18.86 24.09 -18.49
N ILE A 560 19.19 25.01 -17.58
CA ILE A 560 19.36 24.74 -16.14
C ILE A 560 18.42 25.56 -15.25
N ASP A 561 17.84 26.64 -15.76
CA ASP A 561 16.84 27.47 -15.07
C ASP A 561 15.88 28.11 -16.09
N PHE A 562 14.84 28.79 -15.63
CA PHE A 562 13.81 29.42 -16.45
C PHE A 562 13.42 30.79 -15.87
N ALA A 563 13.30 31.79 -16.74
CA ALA A 563 12.64 33.07 -16.41
C ALA A 563 11.20 33.04 -16.92
N ILE A 564 10.24 33.42 -16.07
CA ILE A 564 8.81 33.40 -16.39
C ILE A 564 8.29 34.84 -16.37
N GLU A 565 7.75 35.31 -17.49
CA GLU A 565 7.08 36.61 -17.62
C GLU A 565 5.58 36.40 -17.85
N GLY A 566 4.76 36.90 -16.93
CA GLY A 566 3.30 36.71 -16.93
C GLY A 566 2.82 35.73 -15.86
N SER A 567 1.50 35.64 -15.69
CA SER A 567 0.85 34.65 -14.81
C SER A 567 0.27 33.50 -15.63
N TYR A 568 0.10 32.34 -15.00
CA TYR A 568 -0.45 31.15 -15.63
C TYR A 568 -1.33 30.38 -14.63
N PRO A 569 -2.34 29.62 -15.10
CA PRO A 569 -3.19 28.81 -14.23
C PRO A 569 -2.42 27.60 -13.69
N THR A 570 -2.70 27.19 -12.46
CA THR A 570 -2.04 26.04 -11.82
C THR A 570 -3.07 24.98 -11.45
N TYR A 571 -2.67 23.72 -11.58
CA TYR A 571 -3.48 22.55 -11.23
C TYR A 571 -3.86 22.57 -9.74
N GLY A 572 -5.11 22.21 -9.42
CA GLY A 572 -5.62 22.22 -8.04
C GLY A 572 -6.53 23.41 -7.69
N ASN A 573 -6.96 24.18 -8.69
CA ASN A 573 -7.80 25.37 -8.50
C ASN A 573 -9.14 25.29 -9.23
N ASN A 574 -9.52 24.10 -9.70
CA ASN A 574 -10.66 23.85 -10.57
C ASN A 574 -10.66 24.75 -11.84
N ASP A 575 -9.49 24.88 -12.48
CA ASP A 575 -9.30 25.61 -13.73
C ASP A 575 -8.95 24.62 -14.84
N ASP A 576 -9.88 24.40 -15.76
CA ASP A 576 -9.76 23.41 -16.84
C ASP A 576 -8.49 23.62 -17.69
N ARG A 577 -8.00 24.85 -17.81
CA ARG A 577 -6.78 25.15 -18.59
C ARG A 577 -5.54 24.43 -18.04
N ALA A 578 -5.47 24.20 -16.74
CA ALA A 578 -4.39 23.44 -16.09
C ALA A 578 -4.80 21.98 -15.82
N ASP A 579 -6.05 21.74 -15.42
CA ASP A 579 -6.55 20.40 -15.10
C ASP A 579 -6.54 19.48 -16.34
N GLU A 580 -6.90 19.99 -17.53
CA GLU A 580 -6.84 19.22 -18.78
C GLU A 580 -5.39 18.80 -19.12
N LEU A 581 -4.39 19.61 -18.74
CA LEU A 581 -2.98 19.25 -18.94
C LEU A 581 -2.57 18.11 -17.99
N ALA A 582 -3.04 18.12 -16.74
CA ALA A 582 -2.81 17.01 -15.81
C ALA A 582 -3.44 15.71 -16.30
N ILE A 583 -4.70 15.76 -16.78
CA ILE A 583 -5.39 14.61 -17.39
C ILE A 583 -4.59 14.12 -18.60
N TRP A 584 -4.15 15.03 -19.47
CA TRP A 584 -3.39 14.69 -20.67
C TRP A 584 -2.05 14.00 -20.32
N VAL A 585 -1.34 14.44 -19.27
CA VAL A 585 -0.10 13.80 -18.81
C VAL A 585 -0.36 12.36 -18.37
N VAL A 586 -1.40 12.12 -17.56
CA VAL A 586 -1.79 10.78 -17.09
C VAL A 586 -2.08 9.85 -18.28
N GLN A 587 -2.90 10.32 -19.23
CA GLN A 587 -3.29 9.54 -20.40
C GLN A 587 -2.11 9.25 -21.33
N THR A 588 -1.24 10.23 -21.53
CA THR A 588 -0.07 10.10 -22.42
C THR A 588 0.88 9.02 -21.92
N MET A 589 1.19 9.01 -20.62
CA MET A 589 2.05 7.96 -20.05
C MET A 589 1.37 6.58 -20.09
N MET A 590 0.09 6.48 -19.69
CA MET A 590 -0.62 5.19 -19.72
C MET A 590 -0.72 4.62 -21.15
N ASN A 591 -0.99 5.47 -22.15
CA ASN A 591 -1.04 5.04 -23.55
C ASN A 591 0.32 4.52 -24.04
N ALA A 592 1.43 5.13 -23.63
CA ALA A 592 2.76 4.64 -23.95
C ALA A 592 3.08 3.30 -23.23
N ILE A 593 2.64 3.13 -21.98
CA ILE A 593 2.79 1.90 -21.20
C ILE A 593 2.00 0.74 -21.84
N ARG A 594 0.76 0.97 -22.28
CA ARG A 594 -0.10 -0.05 -22.92
C ARG A 594 0.51 -0.67 -24.18
N GLN A 595 1.43 0.03 -24.85
CA GLN A 595 2.11 -0.47 -26.04
C GLN A 595 3.28 -1.41 -25.73
N GLN A 596 3.67 -1.55 -24.46
CA GLN A 596 4.81 -2.38 -24.07
C GLN A 596 4.40 -3.81 -23.77
N LYS A 597 5.28 -4.78 -24.10
CA LYS A 597 5.11 -6.18 -23.69
C LYS A 597 5.59 -6.38 -22.26
N THR A 598 4.81 -7.07 -21.45
CA THR A 598 5.09 -7.33 -20.04
C THR A 598 5.45 -8.78 -19.76
N TYR A 599 6.25 -9.00 -18.72
CA TYR A 599 6.56 -10.32 -18.20
C TYR A 599 5.29 -11.02 -17.72
N ARG A 600 5.14 -12.30 -18.08
CA ARG A 600 4.00 -13.15 -17.74
C ARG A 600 2.65 -12.56 -18.17
N ASP A 601 2.68 -11.78 -19.24
CA ASP A 601 1.53 -11.08 -19.84
C ASP A 601 0.73 -10.25 -18.83
N ALA A 602 1.40 -9.74 -17.79
CA ALA A 602 0.77 -8.92 -16.76
C ALA A 602 0.14 -7.67 -17.37
N VAL A 603 -1.13 -7.39 -17.07
CA VAL A 603 -1.86 -6.28 -17.68
C VAL A 603 -1.26 -4.94 -17.21
N PRO A 604 -0.80 -4.06 -18.10
CA PRO A 604 -0.21 -2.80 -17.67
C PRO A 604 -1.24 -1.90 -16.98
N THR A 605 -0.89 -1.38 -15.81
CA THR A 605 -1.67 -0.37 -15.08
C THR A 605 -0.76 0.78 -14.66
N GLN A 606 -1.34 1.91 -14.28
CA GLN A 606 -0.60 3.08 -13.82
C GLN A 606 -1.12 3.57 -12.46
N SER A 607 -0.24 4.14 -11.65
CA SER A 607 -0.64 4.90 -10.45
C SER A 607 -0.04 6.30 -10.44
N VAL A 608 -0.80 7.26 -9.91
CA VAL A 608 -0.31 8.59 -9.57
C VAL A 608 0.05 8.60 -8.08
N LEU A 609 1.20 8.01 -7.76
CA LEU A 609 1.64 7.71 -6.40
C LEU A 609 3.16 7.91 -6.27
N THR A 610 3.59 8.68 -5.27
CA THR A 610 5.01 8.98 -5.06
C THR A 610 5.63 8.28 -3.86
N ILE A 611 4.87 8.06 -2.78
CA ILE A 611 5.45 7.88 -1.44
C ILE A 611 6.40 9.06 -1.15
N THR A 612 7.63 8.82 -0.69
CA THR A 612 8.65 9.83 -0.42
C THR A 612 9.56 10.06 -1.63
N SER A 613 9.29 9.38 -2.77
CA SER A 613 10.01 9.67 -4.02
C SER A 613 9.74 11.08 -4.53
N ASN A 614 8.71 11.79 -4.02
CA ASN A 614 8.52 13.22 -4.30
C ASN A 614 9.73 14.05 -3.83
N VAL A 615 10.32 13.70 -2.67
CA VAL A 615 11.54 14.33 -2.14
C VAL A 615 12.77 13.85 -2.91
N VAL A 616 12.94 12.53 -3.07
CA VAL A 616 14.13 11.96 -3.74
C VAL A 616 14.24 12.43 -5.20
N TYR A 617 13.14 12.40 -5.95
CA TYR A 617 13.12 12.92 -7.32
C TYR A 617 13.25 14.44 -7.36
N GLY A 618 12.63 15.18 -6.43
CA GLY A 618 12.83 16.62 -6.29
C GLY A 618 14.33 16.98 -6.17
N LYS A 619 15.06 16.33 -5.24
CA LYS A 619 16.52 16.47 -5.07
C LYS A 619 17.32 16.21 -6.34
N LYS A 620 16.89 15.20 -7.12
CA LYS A 620 17.56 14.77 -8.36
C LYS A 620 17.14 15.58 -9.59
N THR A 621 16.22 16.55 -9.47
CA THR A 621 15.67 17.31 -10.60
C THR A 621 15.99 18.80 -10.46
N GLY A 622 16.56 19.38 -11.53
CA GLY A 622 16.86 20.80 -11.68
C GLY A 622 15.61 21.68 -11.72
N THR A 623 15.77 22.99 -11.90
CA THR A 623 14.62 23.90 -11.97
C THR A 623 13.70 23.54 -13.12
N THR A 624 12.38 23.66 -12.95
CA THR A 624 11.37 23.31 -13.95
C THR A 624 10.61 24.54 -14.48
N PRO A 625 9.98 24.47 -15.68
CA PRO A 625 9.31 25.62 -16.30
C PRO A 625 8.17 26.24 -15.48
N ASP A 626 7.60 25.51 -14.53
CA ASP A 626 6.63 26.00 -13.54
C ASP A 626 7.26 26.90 -12.44
N GLY A 627 8.56 27.13 -12.49
CA GLY A 627 9.29 27.95 -11.52
C GLY A 627 9.67 27.20 -10.23
N ARG A 628 9.36 25.91 -10.10
CA ARG A 628 9.87 25.09 -8.97
C ARG A 628 11.39 24.98 -9.08
N LYS A 629 12.10 25.35 -8.02
CA LYS A 629 13.57 25.43 -8.03
C LYS A 629 14.24 24.07 -7.86
N ALA A 630 15.45 23.95 -8.43
CA ALA A 630 16.27 22.76 -8.34
C ALA A 630 16.34 22.21 -6.90
N GLY A 631 16.12 20.90 -6.76
CA GLY A 631 16.19 20.22 -5.46
C GLY A 631 14.93 20.31 -4.59
N GLN A 632 13.98 21.21 -4.85
CA GLN A 632 12.73 21.29 -4.08
C GLN A 632 11.89 20.01 -4.25
N PRO A 633 11.20 19.51 -3.22
CA PRO A 633 10.31 18.36 -3.36
C PRO A 633 9.22 18.56 -4.43
N PHE A 634 8.78 17.48 -5.07
CA PHE A 634 7.52 17.45 -5.80
C PHE A 634 6.35 17.33 -4.83
N ALA A 635 5.13 17.56 -5.32
CA ALA A 635 3.91 17.20 -4.60
C ALA A 635 3.83 15.68 -4.33
N PRO A 636 3.26 15.23 -3.20
CA PRO A 636 2.99 13.82 -2.95
C PRO A 636 1.88 13.31 -3.87
N GLY A 637 2.07 12.15 -4.50
CA GLY A 637 1.07 11.52 -5.36
C GLY A 637 0.56 12.43 -6.47
N ALA A 638 -0.76 12.63 -6.49
CA ALA A 638 -1.52 13.44 -7.42
C ALA A 638 -1.81 14.86 -6.89
N ASN A 639 -1.23 15.27 -5.77
CA ASN A 639 -1.48 16.59 -5.20
C ASN A 639 -1.07 17.74 -6.14
N PRO A 640 -1.75 18.89 -6.03
CA PRO A 640 -1.22 20.18 -6.45
C PRO A 640 0.15 20.45 -5.84
N MET A 641 0.97 21.24 -6.53
CA MET A 641 2.25 21.69 -5.95
C MET A 641 1.99 22.56 -4.73
N HIS A 642 2.83 22.38 -3.71
CA HIS A 642 2.76 23.03 -2.40
C HIS A 642 2.41 24.52 -2.50
N GLY A 643 1.26 24.91 -1.94
CA GLY A 643 0.77 26.29 -1.89
C GLY A 643 0.19 26.85 -3.19
N ARG A 644 0.04 26.03 -4.26
CA ARG A 644 -0.55 26.49 -5.53
C ARG A 644 -2.06 26.33 -5.60
N ASP A 645 -2.62 25.40 -4.84
CA ASP A 645 -4.06 25.23 -4.64
C ASP A 645 -4.60 26.26 -3.64
N CYS A 646 -4.94 27.45 -4.14
CA CYS A 646 -5.33 28.61 -3.34
C CYS A 646 -6.84 28.92 -3.38
N CYS A 647 -7.62 28.20 -4.19
CA CYS A 647 -9.07 28.42 -4.34
C CYS A 647 -9.96 27.69 -3.30
N GLY A 648 -9.38 27.11 -2.24
CA GLY A 648 -10.11 26.39 -1.19
C GLY A 648 -10.09 24.87 -1.35
N ALA A 649 -10.55 24.16 -0.31
CA ALA A 649 -10.54 22.70 -0.27
C ALA A 649 -11.34 22.07 -1.40
N ILE A 650 -12.57 22.55 -1.65
CA ILE A 650 -13.47 21.97 -2.65
C ILE A 650 -12.88 22.10 -4.06
N ALA A 651 -12.25 23.24 -4.39
CA ALA A 651 -11.62 23.44 -5.70
C ALA A 651 -10.44 22.48 -5.93
N SER A 652 -9.61 22.28 -4.90
CA SER A 652 -8.48 21.34 -4.95
C SER A 652 -8.96 19.90 -5.13
N LEU A 653 -9.98 19.49 -4.36
CA LEU A 653 -10.61 18.17 -4.48
C LEU A 653 -11.23 17.96 -5.87
N ALA A 654 -11.95 18.95 -6.40
CA ALA A 654 -12.56 18.88 -7.73
C ALA A 654 -11.51 18.71 -8.85
N SER A 655 -10.38 19.42 -8.80
CA SER A 655 -9.28 19.23 -9.76
C SER A 655 -8.70 17.81 -9.72
N VAL A 656 -8.55 17.22 -8.52
CA VAL A 656 -8.04 15.85 -8.39
C VAL A 656 -9.06 14.82 -8.84
N ALA A 657 -10.36 15.04 -8.58
CA ALA A 657 -11.44 14.15 -8.99
C ALA A 657 -11.54 13.98 -10.52
N LYS A 658 -11.11 14.99 -11.30
CA LYS A 658 -11.06 14.91 -12.76
C LYS A 658 -10.03 13.92 -13.32
N LEU A 659 -9.06 13.45 -12.53
CA LEU A 659 -8.03 12.55 -13.02
C LEU A 659 -8.62 11.17 -13.37
N PRO A 660 -8.31 10.62 -14.57
CA PRO A 660 -9.00 9.43 -15.07
C PRO A 660 -8.52 8.15 -14.38
N TYR A 661 -9.34 7.60 -13.48
CA TYR A 661 -9.04 6.33 -12.80
C TYR A 661 -8.89 5.14 -13.77
N GLN A 662 -9.64 5.11 -14.87
CA GLN A 662 -9.51 4.08 -15.91
C GLN A 662 -8.11 4.01 -16.56
N ASP A 663 -7.36 5.12 -16.52
CA ASP A 663 -5.97 5.23 -16.98
C ASP A 663 -4.98 5.19 -15.82
N SER A 664 -5.47 4.92 -14.61
CA SER A 664 -4.72 4.88 -13.35
C SER A 664 -5.24 3.78 -12.41
N LEU A 665 -5.54 2.58 -12.94
CA LEU A 665 -6.12 1.45 -12.18
C LEU A 665 -5.21 0.88 -11.07
N ASP A 666 -3.99 1.38 -10.90
CA ASP A 666 -3.16 1.10 -9.71
C ASP A 666 -3.32 2.16 -8.60
N GLY A 667 -4.13 3.20 -8.84
CA GLY A 667 -4.58 4.19 -7.86
C GLY A 667 -4.08 5.61 -8.10
N ILE A 668 -4.86 6.58 -7.60
CA ILE A 668 -4.54 8.02 -7.63
C ILE A 668 -4.51 8.52 -6.18
N SER A 669 -3.34 8.91 -5.67
CA SER A 669 -3.20 9.30 -4.26
C SER A 669 -3.31 10.80 -4.06
N ASN A 670 -4.26 11.24 -3.25
CA ASN A 670 -4.41 12.63 -2.80
C ASN A 670 -4.20 12.75 -1.28
N THR A 671 -3.40 13.72 -0.86
CA THR A 671 -3.14 14.04 0.56
C THR A 671 -3.70 15.38 0.95
N PHE A 672 -4.84 15.37 1.63
CA PHE A 672 -5.60 16.55 1.98
C PHE A 672 -5.37 16.91 3.46
N SER A 673 -5.02 18.18 3.70
CA SER A 673 -4.83 18.71 5.05
C SER A 673 -5.67 19.96 5.23
N ILE A 674 -6.51 19.97 6.26
CA ILE A 674 -7.43 21.07 6.57
C ILE A 674 -7.30 21.45 8.04
N VAL A 675 -7.39 22.75 8.33
CA VAL A 675 -7.40 23.21 9.72
C VAL A 675 -8.79 22.97 10.34
N PRO A 676 -8.90 22.61 11.63
CA PRO A 676 -10.19 22.28 12.24
C PRO A 676 -11.26 23.38 12.08
N GLN A 677 -10.87 24.65 12.20
CA GLN A 677 -11.81 25.78 12.08
C GLN A 677 -12.38 25.96 10.67
N ALA A 678 -11.69 25.47 9.63
CA ALA A 678 -12.18 25.52 8.25
C ALA A 678 -13.31 24.49 8.02
N LEU A 679 -13.27 23.35 8.72
CA LEU A 679 -14.32 22.33 8.66
C LEU A 679 -15.59 22.76 9.40
N GLY A 680 -15.52 23.60 10.43
CA GLY A 680 -16.70 24.00 11.19
C GLY A 680 -16.34 24.65 12.53
N ARG A 681 -17.32 25.33 13.14
CA ARG A 681 -17.15 26.01 14.43
C ARG A 681 -17.39 25.07 15.61
N THR A 682 -18.18 24.03 15.41
CA THR A 682 -18.47 22.99 16.41
C THR A 682 -18.01 21.62 15.92
N GLY A 683 -17.72 20.69 16.84
CA GLY A 683 -17.35 19.32 16.46
C GLY A 683 -18.41 18.62 15.61
N ALA A 684 -19.70 18.86 15.88
CA ALA A 684 -20.79 18.29 15.08
C ALA A 684 -20.81 18.83 13.65
N GLU A 685 -20.54 20.12 13.45
CA GLU A 685 -20.39 20.72 12.13
C GLU A 685 -19.16 20.16 11.41
N GLN A 686 -18.02 20.02 12.09
CA GLN A 686 -16.80 19.47 11.51
C GLN A 686 -17.02 18.05 10.97
N VAL A 687 -17.67 17.19 11.77
CA VAL A 687 -18.04 15.83 11.38
C VAL A 687 -18.95 15.83 10.15
N SER A 688 -20.01 16.65 10.19
CA SER A 688 -20.99 16.72 9.10
C SER A 688 -20.36 17.22 7.80
N ASN A 689 -19.53 18.26 7.88
CA ASN A 689 -18.91 18.87 6.71
C ASN A 689 -17.81 17.99 6.12
N LEU A 690 -17.03 17.29 6.95
CA LEU A 690 -16.05 16.33 6.45
C LEU A 690 -16.73 15.14 5.76
N ALA A 691 -17.79 14.57 6.35
CA ALA A 691 -18.56 13.51 5.71
C ALA A 691 -19.18 13.96 4.37
N GLY A 692 -19.77 15.16 4.33
CA GLY A 692 -20.32 15.73 3.10
C GLY A 692 -19.26 16.05 2.04
N MET A 693 -18.06 16.48 2.44
CA MET A 693 -16.92 16.70 1.55
C MET A 693 -16.42 15.38 0.94
N LEU A 694 -16.37 14.30 1.74
CA LEU A 694 -16.04 12.97 1.24
C LEU A 694 -17.10 12.48 0.24
N ASP A 695 -18.39 12.63 0.57
CA ASP A 695 -19.48 12.29 -0.36
C ASP A 695 -19.34 13.05 -1.68
N GLY A 696 -19.16 14.38 -1.65
CA GLY A 696 -18.98 15.18 -2.86
C GLY A 696 -17.75 14.79 -3.68
N TYR A 697 -16.59 14.60 -3.04
CA TYR A 697 -15.35 14.22 -3.73
C TYR A 697 -15.46 12.86 -4.42
N PHE A 698 -16.08 11.89 -3.76
CA PHE A 698 -16.24 10.55 -4.33
C PHE A 698 -17.39 10.46 -5.33
N HIS A 699 -18.44 11.27 -5.17
CA HIS A 699 -19.48 11.46 -6.19
C HIS A 699 -18.88 11.97 -7.51
N ASP A 700 -17.97 12.92 -7.44
CA ASP A 700 -17.30 13.53 -8.61
C ASP A 700 -16.21 12.63 -9.23
N GLY A 701 -16.04 11.39 -8.75
CA GLY A 701 -15.11 10.42 -9.31
C GLY A 701 -13.71 10.46 -8.70
N GLY A 702 -13.50 11.21 -7.61
CA GLY A 702 -12.28 11.13 -6.81
C GLY A 702 -11.97 9.68 -6.41
N HIS A 703 -10.70 9.29 -6.43
CA HIS A 703 -10.31 7.89 -6.16
C HIS A 703 -10.00 7.65 -4.68
N HIS A 704 -9.05 8.40 -4.13
CA HIS A 704 -8.55 8.20 -2.77
C HIS A 704 -8.32 9.54 -2.09
N LEU A 705 -8.58 9.60 -0.78
CA LEU A 705 -8.29 10.75 0.05
C LEU A 705 -7.63 10.35 1.38
N ASN A 706 -6.42 10.84 1.61
CA ASN A 706 -5.89 10.96 2.96
C ASN A 706 -6.43 12.22 3.61
N VAL A 707 -6.88 12.12 4.86
CA VAL A 707 -7.42 13.27 5.60
C VAL A 707 -6.57 13.56 6.83
N ASN A 708 -5.98 14.74 6.85
CA ASN A 708 -5.36 15.34 8.02
C ASN A 708 -6.23 16.49 8.52
N VAL A 709 -6.61 16.47 9.78
CA VAL A 709 -7.33 17.56 10.45
C VAL A 709 -6.45 18.07 11.58
N LEU A 710 -5.56 19.02 11.26
CA LEU A 710 -4.54 19.47 12.20
C LEU A 710 -4.06 20.88 11.90
N GLN A 711 -3.52 21.54 12.94
CA GLN A 711 -2.91 22.86 12.84
C GLN A 711 -1.42 22.72 12.53
N ARG A 712 -0.90 23.62 11.69
CA ARG A 712 0.51 23.66 11.32
C ARG A 712 1.39 23.85 12.56
N GLU A 713 0.91 24.65 13.50
CA GLU A 713 1.56 25.00 14.76
C GLU A 713 1.79 23.76 15.63
N THR A 714 0.85 22.80 15.63
CA THR A 714 1.02 21.52 16.33
C THR A 714 2.20 20.73 15.75
N LEU A 715 2.39 20.74 14.43
CA LEU A 715 3.54 20.07 13.82
C LEU A 715 4.85 20.78 14.14
N ILE A 716 4.85 22.12 14.13
CA ILE A 716 6.04 22.90 14.51
C ILE A 716 6.44 22.60 15.95
N ASP A 717 5.49 22.58 16.88
CA ASP A 717 5.75 22.23 18.28
C ASP A 717 6.28 20.79 18.40
N ALA A 718 5.67 19.83 17.69
CA ALA A 718 6.13 18.44 17.67
C ALA A 718 7.51 18.24 17.03
N MET A 719 7.97 19.14 16.16
CA MET A 719 9.33 19.11 15.63
C MET A 719 10.36 19.48 16.70
N ASP A 720 10.00 20.35 17.64
CA ASP A 720 10.90 20.91 18.64
C ASP A 720 10.77 20.18 20.00
N HIS A 721 9.60 19.59 20.27
CA HIS A 721 9.26 18.82 21.47
C HIS A 721 8.71 17.41 21.15
N PRO A 722 9.47 16.56 20.43
CA PRO A 722 8.98 15.25 19.95
C PRO A 722 8.57 14.29 21.09
N GLU A 723 9.11 14.46 22.30
CA GLU A 723 8.77 13.67 23.48
C GLU A 723 7.32 13.86 23.96
N GLN A 724 6.69 15.00 23.63
CA GLN A 724 5.30 15.29 23.98
C GLN A 724 4.31 14.66 22.98
N TYR A 725 4.80 14.24 21.82
CA TYR A 725 3.99 13.75 20.70
C TYR A 725 4.39 12.33 20.23
N PRO A 726 4.58 11.35 21.14
CA PRO A 726 5.13 10.04 20.80
C PRO A 726 4.30 9.25 19.78
N GLN A 727 3.00 9.53 19.72
CA GLN A 727 2.04 8.87 18.84
C GLN A 727 1.37 9.82 17.83
N LEU A 728 1.81 11.08 17.73
CA LEU A 728 1.25 12.02 16.75
C LEU A 728 1.41 11.44 15.34
N THR A 729 0.29 11.15 14.71
CA THR A 729 0.21 10.44 13.45
C THR A 729 -0.34 11.38 12.38
N ILE A 730 0.26 11.34 11.20
CA ILE A 730 -0.15 12.13 10.04
C ILE A 730 -0.19 11.27 8.79
N ARG A 731 -1.09 11.58 7.86
CA ARG A 731 -1.12 11.01 6.51
C ARG A 731 -0.16 11.78 5.59
N VAL A 732 0.66 11.07 4.81
CA VAL A 732 1.72 11.73 4.00
C VAL A 732 1.69 11.43 2.50
N SER A 733 1.35 10.22 2.04
CA SER A 733 1.37 9.91 0.59
C SER A 733 0.68 8.57 0.27
N GLY A 734 -0.48 8.33 0.88
CA GLY A 734 -1.23 7.06 0.80
C GLY A 734 -0.97 6.11 1.96
N TYR A 735 -0.32 6.60 3.01
CA TYR A 735 -0.07 5.92 4.27
C TYR A 735 0.17 6.97 5.36
N ALA A 736 0.13 6.51 6.61
CA ALA A 736 0.40 7.31 7.78
C ALA A 736 1.81 7.09 8.32
N VAL A 737 2.32 8.06 9.07
CA VAL A 737 3.58 7.96 9.82
C VAL A 737 3.41 8.63 11.19
N ASN A 738 4.15 8.16 12.19
CA ASN A 738 4.39 9.00 13.36
C ASN A 738 5.28 10.18 12.93
N PHE A 739 4.82 11.41 13.14
CA PHE A 739 5.51 12.61 12.65
C PHE A 739 6.97 12.70 13.16
N ILE A 740 7.20 12.25 14.39
CA ILE A 740 8.53 12.23 15.03
C ILE A 740 9.48 11.16 14.46
N LYS A 741 9.00 10.23 13.62
CA LYS A 741 9.84 9.26 12.90
C LYS A 741 10.36 9.80 11.57
N LEU A 742 9.86 10.95 11.11
CA LEU A 742 10.36 11.61 9.93
C LEU A 742 11.66 12.36 10.25
N THR A 743 12.57 12.41 9.28
CA THR A 743 13.75 13.30 9.37
C THR A 743 13.32 14.76 9.31
N ARG A 744 14.13 15.69 9.82
CA ARG A 744 13.82 17.14 9.80
C ARG A 744 13.46 17.63 8.38
N GLU A 745 14.15 17.14 7.36
CA GLU A 745 13.87 17.48 5.96
C GLU A 745 12.48 16.98 5.51
N GLN A 746 12.12 15.75 5.84
CA GLN A 746 10.80 15.20 5.54
C GLN A 746 9.68 15.90 6.33
N GLN A 747 9.96 16.32 7.57
CA GLN A 747 9.03 17.13 8.37
C GLN A 747 8.80 18.51 7.73
N LEU A 748 9.87 19.14 7.21
CA LEU A 748 9.76 20.42 6.49
C LEU A 748 8.96 20.28 5.18
N ASP A 749 9.11 19.18 4.44
CA ASP A 749 8.25 18.86 3.29
C ASP A 749 6.77 18.84 3.72
N VAL A 750 6.44 18.08 4.76
CA VAL A 750 5.07 17.98 5.28
C VAL A 750 4.51 19.35 5.69
N ILE A 751 5.27 20.12 6.46
CA ILE A 751 4.81 21.42 6.93
C ILE A 751 4.60 22.37 5.76
N ASN A 752 5.47 22.38 4.75
CA ASN A 752 5.34 23.28 3.61
C ASN A 752 4.18 22.94 2.66
N ARG A 753 3.44 21.85 2.90
CA ARG A 753 2.23 21.52 2.14
C ARG A 753 1.12 22.54 2.38
N THR A 754 0.10 22.45 1.54
CA THR A 754 -1.12 23.23 1.67
C THR A 754 -1.91 22.75 2.89
N PHE A 755 -2.29 23.71 3.73
CA PHE A 755 -3.23 23.53 4.83
C PHE A 755 -4.42 24.41 4.52
N HIS A 756 -5.54 23.80 4.13
CA HIS A 756 -6.73 24.55 3.76
C HIS A 756 -7.30 25.27 4.99
N ASP A 757 -7.45 26.58 4.89
CA ASP A 757 -8.05 27.46 5.89
C ASP A 757 -9.50 27.83 5.57
N ARG A 758 -9.99 27.39 4.40
CA ARG A 758 -11.37 27.54 3.92
C ARG A 758 -11.77 26.36 3.05
N CYS A 759 -13.04 25.97 3.15
CA CYS A 759 -13.66 24.94 2.32
C CYS A 759 -13.99 25.46 0.92
#